data_AF-A0A1V6RSH9-F1
#
_entry.id   AF-A0A1V6RSH9-F1
#
_cell.length_a   1.000
_cell.length_b   1.000
_cell.length_c   1.000
_cell.angle_alpha   90.00
_cell.angle_beta   90.00
_cell.angle_gamma   90.00
#
_symmetry.space_group_name_H-M   'P 1'
#
loop_
_entity.id
_entity.type
_entity.pdbx_description
1 polymer ?
#
loop_
_entity_poly.entity_id
_entity_poly.type
_entity_poly.pdbx_seq_one_letter_code
_entity_poly.pdbx_strand_id
1 'polypeptide(L)'
;MDQKPFKVVIVGGSIAGLSLALMLERNGIDFVVLEAYGSIAPQVGASFGVLPNGFRILDQLGCYESVLKMAETPVEKFFFRDSQGQPFWAFEDFNEKSMGSHGYPVVFLDRRMLIQVLYEKIQDKSKVITSQRVESIENGTSSATVTTTTGQVYTGNMMVGADGIHSKVRQEMWKAAKKIDPTWIDPAEESALPATYACIFGISKGVEGIEKGVLNSVFNEHYSYLIPSGPGDLTYWFLVRNMGKTYYGADIPRFSKEEEETLAKEHFHDQITPTLQFSALYKSKIASVYTSLPEYVYKKWHFQRTITIGDASHKFEPLTGQGGNNAMETAASLTNHLVAALKKSQSGTLSSAEISKIFEGVQQQRENRAWTLVKASHARQRLECLETPLLKFMARYVLPRLPKSLILDKWIDTYGSAVSLDMLPLPYRPREAPYFDERFRTPSSRGVVSILLYAAYFLLTWLGYRQLSTAIRANGTMELVRQTIKSKSILLPGGVEAPLRQVYTGLGPVDLILQVIVTIFLPAVTNFSTPEQPLQVMYFLSSILPIIAILTVEGFRPRNKWTLLATPSIWAVLYQLRGIGLIAPLYFVSSTFISSGMSYFSPSTRTLPESTARAILPALALGFIVPTIMLFFPLADSLNMRQIFIALWQPAPIYVVILTQIFSRVIKSIGSSTPVKTDSSAAEGKFDSDIPHLQTLYAVAGGVSACFHVAFLLSWAALGTNFITKVFIPSDAFAQVTTLADGVFVFFQNDFLLVAAATLLWCLVSVWDLHRIGVSNVSWQMALAGLILGSMAIGPGATAAAVWYWREEVMSRTSFRRHGPVSSSVEST
;
A
#
# COMPACT_ATOMS: atom_id res chain seq x y z
N MET A 1 9.36 -16.97 -52.12
CA MET A 1 9.21 -17.97 -51.05
C MET A 1 8.21 -17.39 -50.07
N ASP A 2 7.02 -17.95 -50.00
CA ASP A 2 6.00 -17.54 -49.02
C ASP A 2 6.54 -17.81 -47.61
N GLN A 3 6.85 -16.75 -46.86
CA GLN A 3 7.26 -16.88 -45.47
C GLN A 3 6.10 -17.48 -44.67
N LYS A 4 6.29 -18.69 -44.13
CA LYS A 4 5.31 -19.31 -43.25
C LYS A 4 5.10 -18.41 -42.02
N PRO A 5 3.86 -18.17 -41.58
CA PRO A 5 3.57 -17.35 -40.41
C PRO A 5 4.20 -17.98 -39.16
N PHE A 6 4.60 -17.13 -38.20
CA PHE A 6 5.16 -17.58 -36.93
C PHE A 6 4.14 -18.42 -36.16
N LYS A 7 4.51 -19.66 -35.82
CA LYS A 7 3.60 -20.64 -35.20
C LYS A 7 4.02 -21.03 -33.78
N VAL A 8 3.06 -21.01 -32.85
CA VAL A 8 3.22 -21.45 -31.45
C VAL A 8 2.49 -22.77 -31.21
N VAL A 9 3.17 -23.78 -30.68
CA VAL A 9 2.55 -25.03 -30.21
C VAL A 9 2.30 -24.92 -28.72
N ILE A 10 1.04 -24.95 -28.31
CA ILE A 10 0.59 -24.85 -26.92
C ILE A 10 0.18 -26.24 -26.44
N VAL A 11 0.79 -26.72 -25.36
CA VAL A 11 0.48 -28.00 -24.75
C VAL A 11 -0.37 -27.76 -23.49
N GLY A 12 -1.63 -28.17 -23.51
CA GLY A 12 -2.62 -27.98 -22.45
C GLY A 12 -3.69 -26.95 -22.81
N GLY A 13 -4.95 -27.40 -22.91
CA GLY A 13 -6.14 -26.62 -23.26
C GLY A 13 -6.99 -26.19 -22.07
N SER A 14 -6.34 -25.70 -21.00
CA SER A 14 -7.01 -25.13 -19.82
C SER A 14 -6.89 -23.60 -19.77
N ILE A 15 -7.09 -22.97 -18.62
CA ILE A 15 -7.07 -21.50 -18.44
C ILE A 15 -5.83 -20.87 -19.08
N ALA A 16 -4.63 -21.36 -18.74
CA ALA A 16 -3.37 -20.81 -19.23
C ALA A 16 -3.25 -20.90 -20.77
N GLY A 17 -3.45 -22.11 -21.32
CA GLY A 17 -3.27 -22.36 -22.75
C GLY A 17 -4.35 -21.75 -23.63
N LEU A 18 -5.62 -21.79 -23.22
CA LEU A 18 -6.71 -21.14 -23.98
C LEU A 18 -6.65 -19.62 -23.90
N SER A 19 -6.22 -19.06 -22.76
CA SER A 19 -5.97 -17.61 -22.67
C SER A 19 -4.85 -17.21 -23.63
N LEU A 20 -3.73 -17.95 -23.66
CA LEU A 20 -2.65 -17.71 -24.60
C LEU A 20 -3.11 -17.86 -26.06
N ALA A 21 -3.85 -18.92 -26.39
CA ALA A 21 -4.39 -19.14 -27.73
C ALA A 21 -5.24 -17.95 -28.20
N LEU A 22 -6.15 -17.46 -27.35
CA LEU A 22 -6.97 -16.30 -27.66
C LEU A 22 -6.13 -15.02 -27.80
N MET A 23 -5.13 -14.82 -26.95
CA MET A 23 -4.19 -13.69 -27.07
C MET A 23 -3.39 -13.71 -28.38
N LEU A 24 -2.95 -14.88 -28.82
CA LEU A 24 -2.23 -15.06 -30.08
C LEU A 24 -3.16 -14.85 -31.29
N GLU A 25 -4.38 -15.38 -31.24
CA GLU A 25 -5.39 -15.20 -32.29
C GLU A 25 -5.72 -13.72 -32.51
N ARG A 26 -5.93 -12.97 -31.41
CA ARG A 26 -6.18 -11.51 -31.44
C ARG A 26 -5.02 -10.71 -32.05
N ASN A 27 -3.83 -11.29 -32.12
CA ASN A 27 -2.64 -10.70 -32.70
C ASN A 27 -2.23 -11.31 -34.04
N GLY A 28 -3.07 -12.16 -34.63
CA GLY A 28 -2.80 -12.80 -35.92
C GLY A 28 -1.59 -13.74 -35.91
N ILE A 29 -1.18 -14.24 -34.73
CA ILE A 29 -0.09 -15.20 -34.60
C ILE A 29 -0.66 -16.61 -34.72
N ASP A 30 -0.06 -17.46 -35.55
CA ASP A 30 -0.54 -18.82 -35.74
C ASP A 30 -0.26 -19.69 -34.51
N PHE A 31 -1.18 -20.61 -34.20
CA PHE A 31 -1.06 -21.48 -33.04
C PHE A 31 -1.76 -22.82 -33.24
N VAL A 32 -1.42 -23.78 -32.39
CA VAL A 32 -2.20 -25.01 -32.17
C VAL A 32 -2.19 -25.35 -30.69
N VAL A 33 -3.34 -25.70 -30.13
CA VAL A 33 -3.49 -26.18 -28.75
C VAL A 33 -3.67 -27.69 -28.78
N LEU A 34 -2.85 -28.40 -28.01
CA LEU A 34 -2.91 -29.84 -27.84
C LEU A 34 -3.44 -30.14 -26.43
N GLU A 35 -4.66 -30.63 -26.34
CA GLU A 35 -5.30 -31.03 -25.08
C GLU A 35 -5.28 -32.55 -24.94
N ALA A 36 -4.86 -33.04 -23.77
CA ALA A 36 -4.74 -34.47 -23.51
C ALA A 36 -6.09 -35.17 -23.30
N TYR A 37 -7.09 -34.48 -22.74
CA TYR A 37 -8.43 -35.02 -22.56
C TYR A 37 -9.24 -35.03 -23.86
N GLY A 38 -10.25 -35.91 -23.92
CA GLY A 38 -11.10 -36.07 -25.11
C GLY A 38 -12.14 -34.98 -25.33
N SER A 39 -12.28 -34.02 -24.40
CA SER A 39 -13.15 -32.86 -24.55
C SER A 39 -12.52 -31.62 -23.92
N ILE A 40 -12.81 -30.45 -24.47
CA ILE A 40 -12.49 -29.16 -23.86
C ILE A 40 -13.52 -28.87 -22.77
N ALA A 41 -13.06 -28.33 -21.64
CA ALA A 41 -13.89 -28.05 -20.47
C ALA A 41 -14.64 -29.29 -19.93
N PRO A 42 -13.94 -30.39 -19.59
CA PRO A 42 -14.58 -31.54 -18.97
C PRO A 42 -15.05 -31.19 -17.54
N GLN A 43 -16.05 -31.92 -17.01
CA GLN A 43 -16.57 -31.76 -15.64
C GLN A 43 -15.61 -32.37 -14.60
N VAL A 44 -14.33 -31.99 -14.65
CA VAL A 44 -13.26 -32.44 -13.76
C VAL A 44 -12.49 -31.21 -13.29
N GLY A 45 -13.07 -30.50 -12.32
CA GLY A 45 -12.49 -29.26 -11.82
C GLY A 45 -13.01 -28.89 -10.45
N ALA A 46 -12.16 -28.18 -9.71
CA ALA A 46 -12.56 -27.40 -8.55
C ALA A 46 -13.12 -26.03 -9.00
N SER A 47 -13.62 -25.27 -8.04
CA SER A 47 -14.03 -23.88 -8.28
C SER A 47 -12.85 -22.99 -8.67
N PHE A 48 -13.15 -21.87 -9.32
CA PHE A 48 -12.20 -20.86 -9.72
C PHE A 48 -12.68 -19.47 -9.28
N GLY A 49 -11.85 -18.79 -8.49
CA GLY A 49 -12.04 -17.39 -8.16
C GLY A 49 -11.40 -16.50 -9.24
N VAL A 50 -12.21 -15.73 -9.98
CA VAL A 50 -11.68 -14.69 -10.88
C VAL A 50 -11.50 -13.42 -10.05
N LEU A 51 -10.28 -12.89 -10.08
CA LEU A 51 -9.88 -11.72 -9.31
C LEU A 51 -9.68 -10.51 -10.23
N PRO A 52 -9.58 -9.27 -9.71
CA PRO A 52 -9.38 -8.07 -10.51
C PRO A 52 -8.20 -8.13 -11.49
N ASN A 53 -7.10 -8.79 -11.12
CA ASN A 53 -5.96 -8.99 -12.01
C ASN A 53 -6.27 -9.92 -13.19
N GLY A 54 -7.07 -10.98 -12.99
CA GLY A 54 -7.54 -11.83 -14.08
C GLY A 54 -8.60 -11.16 -14.94
N PHE A 55 -9.56 -10.45 -14.31
CA PHE A 55 -10.60 -9.73 -15.04
C PHE A 55 -10.05 -8.63 -15.93
N ARG A 56 -9.01 -7.92 -15.51
CA ARG A 56 -8.29 -6.94 -16.34
C ARG A 56 -7.88 -7.53 -17.69
N ILE A 57 -7.38 -8.77 -17.71
CA ILE A 57 -7.00 -9.48 -18.94
C ILE A 57 -8.23 -9.97 -19.69
N LEU A 58 -9.19 -10.57 -18.99
CA LEU A 58 -10.42 -11.08 -19.60
C LEU A 58 -11.25 -9.98 -20.26
N ASP A 59 -11.23 -8.75 -19.75
CA ASP A 59 -11.90 -7.60 -20.35
C ASP A 59 -11.25 -7.22 -21.69
N GLN A 60 -9.92 -7.18 -21.76
CA GLN A 60 -9.19 -6.98 -23.03
C GLN A 60 -9.47 -8.06 -24.07
N LEU A 61 -9.72 -9.30 -23.61
CA LEU A 61 -10.07 -10.42 -24.50
C LEU A 61 -11.56 -10.47 -24.88
N GLY A 62 -12.39 -9.60 -24.29
CA GLY A 62 -13.84 -9.56 -24.50
C GLY A 62 -14.60 -10.71 -23.83
N CYS A 63 -14.04 -11.27 -22.75
CA CYS A 63 -14.59 -12.37 -21.95
C CYS A 63 -15.28 -11.89 -20.66
N TYR A 64 -14.99 -10.66 -20.20
CA TYR A 64 -15.45 -10.14 -18.91
C TYR A 64 -16.95 -10.28 -18.69
N GLU A 65 -17.79 -9.72 -19.58
CA GLU A 65 -19.25 -9.74 -19.43
C GLU A 65 -19.83 -11.17 -19.45
N SER A 66 -19.26 -12.06 -20.25
CA SER A 66 -19.67 -13.47 -20.31
C SER A 66 -19.37 -14.21 -19.00
N VAL A 67 -18.18 -13.98 -18.43
CA VAL A 67 -17.77 -14.58 -17.15
C VAL A 67 -18.60 -14.02 -16.00
N LEU A 68 -18.85 -12.71 -15.97
CA LEU A 68 -19.65 -12.07 -14.93
C LEU A 68 -21.10 -12.60 -14.96
N LYS A 69 -21.70 -12.70 -16.14
CA LYS A 69 -23.03 -13.29 -16.32
C LYS A 69 -23.10 -14.74 -15.84
N MET A 70 -22.07 -15.54 -16.14
CA MET A 70 -21.98 -16.93 -15.71
C MET A 70 -21.79 -17.09 -14.20
N ALA A 71 -21.05 -16.18 -13.56
CA ALA A 71 -20.88 -16.21 -12.11
C ALA A 71 -22.16 -15.84 -11.33
N GLU A 72 -23.12 -15.19 -12.00
CA GLU A 72 -24.40 -14.66 -11.49
C GLU A 72 -24.24 -13.56 -10.43
N THR A 73 -23.48 -13.80 -9.37
CA THR A 73 -23.34 -12.92 -8.21
C THR A 73 -21.87 -12.75 -7.83
N PRO A 74 -21.35 -11.52 -7.72
CA PRO A 74 -20.02 -11.28 -7.16
C PRO A 74 -19.98 -11.53 -5.65
N VAL A 75 -18.78 -11.56 -5.08
CA VAL A 75 -18.61 -11.62 -3.63
C VAL A 75 -18.98 -10.26 -3.04
N GLU A 76 -20.18 -10.16 -2.47
CA GLU A 76 -20.72 -8.99 -1.79
C GLU A 76 -20.18 -8.91 -0.35
N LYS A 77 -20.15 -10.05 0.36
CA LYS A 77 -19.72 -10.11 1.76
C LYS A 77 -18.60 -11.12 1.95
N PHE A 78 -17.66 -10.79 2.83
CA PHE A 78 -16.59 -11.68 3.23
C PHE A 78 -16.48 -11.77 4.75
N PHE A 79 -16.54 -12.99 5.29
CA PHE A 79 -16.48 -13.25 6.73
C PHE A 79 -15.25 -14.07 7.10
N PHE A 80 -14.56 -13.65 8.15
CA PHE A 80 -13.71 -14.54 8.94
C PHE A 80 -14.48 -15.05 10.15
N ARG A 81 -14.45 -16.36 10.32
CA ARG A 81 -15.21 -17.10 11.33
C ARG A 81 -14.28 -17.91 12.22
N ASP A 82 -14.68 -18.06 13.47
CA ASP A 82 -14.00 -18.95 14.42
C ASP A 82 -14.44 -20.42 14.24
N SER A 83 -13.91 -21.30 15.09
CA SER A 83 -14.22 -22.74 15.07
C SER A 83 -15.67 -23.09 15.45
N GLN A 84 -16.46 -22.13 15.91
CA GLN A 84 -17.90 -22.28 16.16
C GLN A 84 -18.75 -21.69 15.02
N GLY A 85 -18.11 -21.28 13.93
CA GLY A 85 -18.77 -20.64 12.79
C GLY A 85 -19.19 -19.19 13.05
N GLN A 86 -18.84 -18.60 14.20
CA GLN A 86 -19.22 -17.23 14.54
C GLN A 86 -18.33 -16.21 13.82
N PRO A 87 -18.90 -15.16 13.20
CA PRO A 87 -18.10 -14.15 12.54
C PRO A 87 -17.40 -13.28 13.59
N PHE A 88 -16.07 -13.24 13.55
CA PHE A 88 -15.30 -12.30 14.38
C PHE A 88 -14.81 -11.09 13.58
N TRP A 89 -14.90 -11.15 12.25
CA TRP A 89 -14.55 -10.06 11.35
C TRP A 89 -15.31 -10.19 10.02
N ALA A 90 -15.66 -9.05 9.42
CA ALA A 90 -16.45 -9.02 8.19
C ALA A 90 -16.19 -7.79 7.30
N PHE A 91 -16.26 -7.98 5.99
CA PHE A 91 -16.60 -6.97 5.00
C PHE A 91 -18.02 -7.20 4.52
N GLU A 92 -18.89 -6.19 4.64
CA GLU A 92 -20.28 -6.28 4.19
C GLU A 92 -20.49 -5.62 2.82
N ASP A 93 -19.54 -4.81 2.40
CA ASP A 93 -19.49 -3.99 1.17
C ASP A 93 -18.28 -4.39 0.30
N PHE A 94 -17.92 -5.67 0.28
CA PHE A 94 -16.68 -6.14 -0.33
C PHE A 94 -16.63 -5.87 -1.84
N ASN A 95 -17.74 -6.08 -2.54
CA ASN A 95 -17.84 -5.83 -3.98
C ASN A 95 -17.65 -4.34 -4.31
N GLU A 96 -18.35 -3.43 -3.61
CA GLU A 96 -18.20 -1.98 -3.77
C GLU A 96 -16.73 -1.57 -3.60
N LYS A 97 -16.04 -2.12 -2.59
CA LYS A 97 -14.63 -1.83 -2.34
C LYS A 97 -13.70 -2.38 -3.41
N SER A 98 -13.92 -3.60 -3.90
CA SER A 98 -13.13 -4.19 -4.98
C SER A 98 -13.29 -3.40 -6.27
N MET A 99 -14.54 -3.07 -6.61
CA MET A 99 -14.91 -2.25 -7.77
C MET A 99 -14.29 -0.85 -7.69
N GLY A 100 -14.49 -0.12 -6.57
CA GLY A 100 -13.94 1.21 -6.38
C GLY A 100 -12.41 1.24 -6.43
N SER A 101 -11.75 0.19 -5.95
CA SER A 101 -10.28 0.17 -5.91
C SER A 101 -9.65 -0.18 -7.26
N HIS A 102 -10.11 -1.24 -7.92
CA HIS A 102 -9.43 -1.79 -9.12
C HIS A 102 -10.34 -1.91 -10.35
N GLY A 103 -11.60 -1.50 -10.26
CA GLY A 103 -12.55 -1.49 -11.39
C GLY A 103 -13.19 -2.84 -11.71
N TYR A 104 -12.93 -3.88 -10.90
CA TYR A 104 -13.39 -5.24 -11.14
C TYR A 104 -13.81 -5.94 -9.83
N PRO A 105 -14.79 -6.86 -9.90
CA PRO A 105 -15.25 -7.61 -8.74
C PRO A 105 -14.36 -8.83 -8.47
N VAL A 106 -14.67 -9.55 -7.39
CA VAL A 106 -14.23 -10.93 -7.18
C VAL A 106 -15.44 -11.83 -7.38
N VAL A 107 -15.30 -12.88 -8.18
CA VAL A 107 -16.38 -13.85 -8.44
C VAL A 107 -15.87 -15.28 -8.32
N PHE A 108 -16.75 -16.22 -8.02
CA PHE A 108 -16.47 -17.66 -8.03
C PHE A 108 -17.39 -18.38 -9.01
N LEU A 109 -16.81 -19.27 -9.82
CA LEU A 109 -17.54 -20.13 -10.75
C LEU A 109 -16.85 -21.49 -10.90
N ASP A 110 -17.50 -22.44 -11.58
CA ASP A 110 -16.86 -23.70 -11.96
C ASP A 110 -15.74 -23.38 -12.95
N ARG A 111 -14.54 -23.89 -12.71
CA ARG A 111 -13.41 -23.74 -13.63
C ARG A 111 -13.78 -24.09 -15.07
N ARG A 112 -14.67 -25.07 -15.26
CA ARG A 112 -15.21 -25.45 -16.57
C ARG A 112 -15.83 -24.27 -17.32
N MET A 113 -16.60 -23.43 -16.63
CA MET A 113 -17.32 -22.32 -17.24
C MET A 113 -16.36 -21.26 -17.81
N LEU A 114 -15.25 -20.96 -17.11
CA LEU A 114 -14.23 -20.05 -17.64
C LEU A 114 -13.52 -20.65 -18.88
N ILE A 115 -13.18 -21.94 -18.83
CA ILE A 115 -12.57 -22.64 -19.97
C ILE A 115 -13.52 -22.61 -21.17
N GLN A 116 -14.82 -22.81 -20.94
CA GLN A 116 -15.83 -22.73 -21.98
C GLN A 116 -15.90 -21.33 -22.61
N VAL A 117 -15.94 -20.25 -21.80
CA VAL A 117 -15.93 -18.87 -22.34
C VAL A 117 -14.68 -18.59 -23.17
N LEU A 118 -13.51 -18.98 -22.68
CA LEU A 118 -12.25 -18.80 -23.41
C LEU A 118 -12.26 -19.57 -24.73
N TYR A 119 -12.69 -20.84 -24.68
CA TYR A 119 -12.81 -21.68 -25.86
C TYR A 119 -13.79 -21.06 -26.86
N GLU A 120 -15.00 -20.67 -26.44
CA GLU A 120 -16.04 -20.07 -27.28
C GLU A 120 -15.59 -18.79 -28.00
N LYS A 121 -14.69 -18.01 -27.40
CA LYS A 121 -14.16 -16.77 -27.98
C LYS A 121 -13.09 -16.98 -29.06
N ILE A 122 -12.41 -18.13 -29.09
CA ILE A 122 -11.48 -18.50 -30.16
C ILE A 122 -12.26 -18.68 -31.47
N GLN A 123 -11.88 -18.02 -32.56
CA GLN A 123 -12.61 -18.12 -33.83
C GLN A 123 -12.33 -19.45 -34.54
N ASP A 124 -11.07 -19.85 -34.64
CA ASP A 124 -10.68 -21.09 -35.31
C ASP A 124 -10.59 -22.26 -34.33
N LYS A 125 -11.71 -22.95 -34.13
CA LYS A 125 -11.77 -24.14 -33.24
C LYS A 125 -10.93 -25.31 -33.74
N SER A 126 -10.60 -25.37 -35.03
CA SER A 126 -9.82 -26.48 -35.61
C SER A 126 -8.39 -26.51 -35.06
N LYS A 127 -7.91 -25.37 -34.52
CA LYS A 127 -6.62 -25.24 -33.88
C LYS A 127 -6.58 -25.76 -32.45
N VAL A 128 -7.71 -26.20 -31.88
CA VAL A 128 -7.78 -26.76 -30.53
C VAL A 128 -8.09 -28.25 -30.63
N ILE A 129 -7.05 -29.07 -30.50
CA ILE A 129 -7.11 -30.50 -30.80
C ILE A 129 -7.07 -31.30 -29.49
N THR A 130 -8.15 -32.02 -29.21
CA THR A 130 -8.31 -32.89 -28.04
C THR A 130 -7.72 -34.28 -28.28
N SER A 131 -7.59 -35.07 -27.21
CA SER A 131 -6.98 -36.41 -27.24
C SER A 131 -5.53 -36.42 -27.73
N GLN A 132 -4.82 -35.30 -27.60
CA GLN A 132 -3.42 -35.10 -28.03
C GLN A 132 -2.51 -35.04 -26.80
N ARG A 133 -2.35 -36.16 -26.09
CA ARG A 133 -1.40 -36.23 -24.97
C ARG A 133 0.03 -36.24 -25.51
N VAL A 134 0.89 -35.36 -24.96
CA VAL A 134 2.30 -35.29 -25.35
C VAL A 134 3.09 -36.48 -24.83
N GLU A 135 3.90 -37.08 -25.71
CA GLU A 135 4.79 -38.19 -25.40
C GLU A 135 6.25 -37.73 -25.35
N SER A 136 6.70 -37.00 -26.38
CA SER A 136 8.08 -36.51 -26.49
C SER A 136 8.14 -35.15 -27.19
N ILE A 137 9.24 -34.43 -26.93
CA ILE A 137 9.52 -33.12 -27.51
C ILE A 137 10.93 -33.10 -28.05
N GLU A 138 11.06 -32.70 -29.31
CA GLU A 138 12.32 -32.36 -29.93
C GLU A 138 12.46 -30.84 -29.99
N ASN A 139 13.38 -30.32 -29.19
CA ASN A 139 13.66 -28.89 -29.10
C ASN A 139 14.89 -28.58 -29.97
N GLY A 140 14.65 -27.97 -31.13
CA GLY A 140 15.68 -27.65 -32.11
C GLY A 140 16.09 -26.17 -32.09
N THR A 141 17.07 -25.82 -32.94
CA THR A 141 17.58 -24.45 -33.09
C THR A 141 16.71 -23.57 -33.99
N SER A 142 15.87 -24.16 -34.84
CA SER A 142 14.97 -23.45 -35.78
C SER A 142 13.49 -23.69 -35.50
N SER A 143 13.13 -24.81 -34.88
CA SER A 143 11.77 -25.20 -34.55
C SER A 143 11.73 -26.11 -33.32
N ALA A 144 10.54 -26.28 -32.75
CA ALA A 144 10.25 -27.27 -31.73
C ALA A 144 9.11 -28.18 -32.21
N THR A 145 9.26 -29.49 -32.01
CA THR A 145 8.34 -30.52 -32.51
C THR A 145 7.81 -31.36 -31.35
N VAL A 146 6.50 -31.55 -31.30
CA VAL A 146 5.79 -32.43 -30.36
C VAL A 146 5.39 -33.70 -31.08
N THR A 147 5.64 -34.85 -30.45
CA THR A 147 5.00 -36.12 -30.80
C THR A 147 4.00 -36.48 -29.71
N THR A 148 2.77 -36.81 -30.12
CA THR A 148 1.70 -37.21 -29.21
C THR A 148 1.59 -38.71 -29.10
N THR A 149 0.92 -39.22 -28.06
CA THR A 149 0.67 -40.67 -27.86
C THR A 149 -0.18 -41.29 -28.98
N THR A 150 -0.77 -40.48 -29.86
CA THR A 150 -1.49 -40.97 -31.06
C THR A 150 -0.56 -41.14 -32.27
N GLY A 151 0.72 -40.82 -32.13
CA GLY A 151 1.70 -40.79 -33.23
C GLY A 151 1.68 -39.50 -34.05
N GLN A 152 0.73 -38.58 -33.79
CA GLN A 152 0.64 -37.31 -34.50
C GLN A 152 1.76 -36.35 -34.11
N VAL A 153 2.27 -35.61 -35.10
CA VAL A 153 3.43 -34.72 -34.97
C VAL A 153 3.04 -33.27 -35.26
N TYR A 154 3.44 -32.36 -34.39
CA TYR A 154 3.17 -30.92 -34.51
C TYR A 154 4.45 -30.11 -34.37
N THR A 155 4.81 -29.35 -35.40
CA THR A 155 5.99 -28.48 -35.41
C THR A 155 5.58 -27.01 -35.38
N GLY A 156 6.32 -26.20 -34.60
CA GLY A 156 6.20 -24.75 -34.56
C GLY A 156 7.53 -24.05 -34.31
N ASN A 157 7.54 -22.72 -34.35
CA ASN A 157 8.71 -21.90 -34.06
C ASN A 157 8.98 -21.78 -32.56
N MET A 158 7.93 -21.95 -31.75
CA MET A 158 7.94 -21.84 -30.30
C MET A 158 7.01 -22.91 -29.70
N MET A 159 7.40 -23.48 -28.56
CA MET A 159 6.57 -24.39 -27.77
C MET A 159 6.28 -23.81 -26.39
N VAL A 160 5.03 -23.94 -25.94
CA VAL A 160 4.58 -23.47 -24.64
C VAL A 160 3.92 -24.61 -23.87
N GLY A 161 4.51 -25.02 -22.76
CA GLY A 161 3.95 -25.96 -21.79
C GLY A 161 3.00 -25.26 -20.83
N ALA A 162 1.70 -25.47 -21.03
CA ALA A 162 0.60 -25.03 -20.17
C ALA A 162 -0.14 -26.23 -19.54
N ASP A 163 0.57 -27.35 -19.37
CA ASP A 163 0.10 -28.69 -18.98
C ASP A 163 0.11 -28.94 -17.47
N GLY A 164 0.28 -27.87 -16.68
CA GLY A 164 0.03 -27.86 -15.25
C GLY A 164 1.12 -28.50 -14.39
N ILE A 165 0.76 -28.86 -13.16
CA ILE A 165 1.69 -29.31 -12.12
C ILE A 165 2.53 -30.53 -12.52
N HIS A 166 1.93 -31.50 -13.20
CA HIS A 166 2.60 -32.71 -13.70
C HIS A 166 3.14 -32.54 -15.12
N SER A 167 3.56 -31.31 -15.47
CA SER A 167 3.94 -30.93 -16.82
C SER A 167 4.99 -31.85 -17.44
N LYS A 168 4.59 -32.54 -18.51
CA LYS A 168 5.45 -33.35 -19.37
C LYS A 168 6.39 -32.47 -20.19
N VAL A 169 5.96 -31.27 -20.58
CA VAL A 169 6.81 -30.31 -21.29
C VAL A 169 8.04 -29.95 -20.48
N ARG A 170 7.88 -29.60 -19.19
CA ARG A 170 8.98 -29.36 -18.25
C ARG A 170 9.94 -30.54 -18.15
N GLN A 171 9.43 -31.76 -18.05
CA GLN A 171 10.27 -32.96 -17.97
C GLN A 171 11.13 -33.15 -19.22
N GLU A 172 10.54 -33.04 -20.42
CA GLU A 172 11.29 -33.16 -21.68
C GLU A 172 12.27 -31.99 -21.89
N MET A 173 11.87 -30.78 -21.49
CA MET A 173 12.74 -29.59 -21.47
C MET A 173 13.99 -29.82 -20.62
N TRP A 174 13.82 -30.37 -19.41
CA TRP A 174 14.94 -30.69 -18.51
C TRP A 174 15.82 -31.80 -19.05
N LYS A 175 15.23 -32.85 -19.65
CA LYS A 175 16.00 -33.92 -20.31
C LYS A 175 16.85 -33.37 -21.45
N ALA A 176 16.29 -32.49 -22.28
CA ALA A 176 17.03 -31.85 -23.37
C ALA A 176 18.16 -30.96 -22.83
N ALA A 177 17.88 -30.16 -21.80
CA ALA A 177 18.89 -29.30 -21.18
C ALA A 177 20.05 -30.09 -20.57
N LYS A 178 19.77 -31.13 -19.77
CA LYS A 178 20.80 -31.97 -19.13
C LYS A 178 21.73 -32.67 -20.11
N LYS A 179 21.26 -32.98 -21.33
CA LYS A 179 22.10 -33.56 -22.40
C LYS A 179 23.15 -32.57 -22.92
N ILE A 180 22.85 -31.27 -22.90
CA ILE A 180 23.72 -30.20 -23.41
C ILE A 180 24.59 -29.65 -22.29
N ASP A 181 23.97 -29.34 -21.15
CA ASP A 181 24.63 -28.82 -19.95
C ASP A 181 24.01 -29.48 -18.70
N PRO A 182 24.69 -30.47 -18.10
CA PRO A 182 24.22 -31.14 -16.88
C PRO A 182 24.02 -30.21 -15.68
N THR A 183 24.64 -29.03 -15.67
CA THR A 183 24.55 -28.04 -14.58
C THR A 183 23.43 -27.03 -14.77
N TRP A 184 22.74 -27.06 -15.93
CA TRP A 184 21.72 -26.09 -16.29
C TRP A 184 20.54 -26.05 -15.30
N ILE A 185 20.21 -27.22 -14.73
CA ILE A 185 19.23 -27.36 -13.67
C ILE A 185 19.87 -27.93 -12.42
N ASP A 186 19.56 -27.32 -11.28
CA ASP A 186 19.92 -27.84 -9.97
C ASP A 186 19.22 -29.21 -9.77
N PRO A 187 19.97 -30.32 -9.60
CA PRO A 187 19.37 -31.64 -9.39
C PRO A 187 18.42 -31.69 -8.20
N ALA A 188 18.59 -30.80 -7.21
CA ALA A 188 17.72 -30.69 -6.06
C ALA A 188 16.39 -30.01 -6.37
N GLU A 189 16.23 -29.30 -7.49
CA GLU A 189 15.01 -28.52 -7.76
C GLU A 189 13.74 -29.37 -7.87
N GLU A 190 13.86 -30.60 -8.37
CA GLU A 190 12.73 -31.56 -8.40
C GLU A 190 12.46 -32.19 -7.03
N SER A 191 13.53 -32.61 -6.34
CA SER A 191 13.43 -33.28 -5.05
C SER A 191 13.12 -32.33 -3.90
N ALA A 192 13.31 -31.02 -4.07
CA ALA A 192 13.07 -29.99 -3.06
C ALA A 192 11.69 -29.33 -3.16
N LEU A 193 10.78 -29.81 -4.02
CA LEU A 193 9.42 -29.28 -4.15
C LEU A 193 8.66 -29.43 -2.81
N PRO A 194 8.30 -28.35 -2.10
CA PRO A 194 7.70 -28.47 -0.77
C PRO A 194 6.18 -28.61 -0.86
N ALA A 195 5.60 -29.48 -0.03
CA ALA A 195 4.16 -29.52 0.26
C ALA A 195 3.93 -29.64 1.77
N THR A 196 3.41 -28.58 2.38
CA THR A 196 3.06 -28.54 3.82
C THR A 196 1.58 -28.83 4.06
N TYR A 197 0.73 -28.53 3.08
CA TYR A 197 -0.71 -28.67 3.19
C TYR A 197 -1.29 -29.67 2.19
N ALA A 198 -2.47 -30.17 2.51
CA ALA A 198 -3.33 -30.89 1.60
C ALA A 198 -4.75 -30.32 1.68
N CYS A 199 -5.51 -30.41 0.59
CA CYS A 199 -6.85 -29.85 0.49
C CYS A 199 -7.83 -30.87 -0.08
N ILE A 200 -8.99 -31.03 0.57
CA ILE A 200 -10.18 -31.55 -0.08
C ILE A 200 -10.90 -30.38 -0.74
N PHE A 201 -10.87 -30.33 -2.06
CA PHE A 201 -11.72 -29.44 -2.83
C PHE A 201 -13.07 -30.11 -3.03
N GLY A 202 -14.15 -29.35 -2.89
CA GLY A 202 -15.48 -29.87 -3.18
C GLY A 202 -16.44 -28.84 -3.73
N ILE A 203 -17.44 -29.38 -4.42
CA ILE A 203 -18.58 -28.64 -4.96
C ILE A 203 -19.82 -29.35 -4.45
N SER A 204 -20.74 -28.60 -3.87
CA SER A 204 -22.03 -29.08 -3.39
C SER A 204 -23.16 -28.29 -4.01
N LYS A 205 -24.36 -28.87 -4.03
CA LYS A 205 -25.57 -28.23 -4.57
C LYS A 205 -26.71 -28.27 -3.55
N GLY A 206 -27.47 -27.19 -3.45
CA GLY A 206 -28.68 -27.13 -2.62
C GLY A 206 -28.39 -27.11 -1.11
N VAL A 207 -27.25 -26.53 -0.71
CA VAL A 207 -26.88 -26.41 0.70
C VAL A 207 -27.52 -25.17 1.30
N GLU A 208 -28.39 -25.37 2.30
CA GLU A 208 -28.98 -24.27 3.06
C GLU A 208 -27.94 -23.62 3.99
N GLY A 209 -28.12 -22.33 4.31
CA GLY A 209 -27.27 -21.61 5.26
C GLY A 209 -26.02 -20.92 4.68
N ILE A 210 -25.80 -20.98 3.36
CA ILE A 210 -24.83 -20.14 2.65
C ILE A 210 -25.60 -19.16 1.75
N GLU A 211 -25.56 -17.87 2.12
CA GLU A 211 -26.16 -16.79 1.33
C GLU A 211 -25.38 -16.56 0.02
N LYS A 212 -26.07 -16.20 -1.06
CA LYS A 212 -25.44 -15.85 -2.35
C LYS A 212 -24.57 -14.59 -2.20
N GLY A 213 -23.44 -14.58 -2.90
CA GLY A 213 -22.46 -13.49 -2.83
C GLY A 213 -21.66 -13.48 -1.51
N VAL A 214 -21.71 -14.55 -0.72
CA VAL A 214 -20.96 -14.64 0.54
C VAL A 214 -19.76 -15.56 0.39
N LEU A 215 -18.60 -15.05 0.81
CA LEU A 215 -17.39 -15.83 1.03
C LEU A 215 -17.17 -16.00 2.54
N ASN A 216 -16.97 -17.24 2.98
CA ASN A 216 -16.64 -17.55 4.37
C ASN A 216 -15.24 -18.15 4.45
N SER A 217 -14.44 -17.70 5.40
CA SER A 217 -13.22 -18.37 5.81
C SER A 217 -13.30 -18.71 7.29
N VAL A 218 -13.04 -19.97 7.64
CA VAL A 218 -13.23 -20.51 8.99
C VAL A 218 -11.88 -20.95 9.55
N PHE A 219 -11.47 -20.31 10.64
CA PHE A 219 -10.14 -20.48 11.22
C PHE A 219 -10.17 -21.58 12.27
N ASN A 220 -9.28 -22.56 12.13
CA ASN A 220 -9.13 -23.67 13.09
C ASN A 220 -7.65 -23.95 13.37
N GLU A 221 -7.39 -24.78 14.39
CA GLU A 221 -6.02 -25.17 14.74
C GLU A 221 -5.56 -26.29 13.81
N HIS A 222 -4.56 -25.98 12.98
CA HIS A 222 -3.94 -26.85 11.97
C HIS A 222 -4.78 -27.19 10.73
N TYR A 223 -6.00 -26.66 10.63
CA TYR A 223 -6.82 -26.74 9.43
C TYR A 223 -7.67 -25.47 9.27
N SER A 224 -8.30 -25.30 8.12
CA SER A 224 -9.17 -24.16 7.83
C SER A 224 -10.15 -24.50 6.72
N TYR A 225 -11.19 -23.68 6.61
CA TYR A 225 -12.13 -23.77 5.49
C TYR A 225 -12.18 -22.47 4.69
N LEU A 226 -12.35 -22.59 3.37
CA LEU A 226 -12.84 -21.52 2.50
C LEU A 226 -14.14 -21.98 1.85
N ILE A 227 -15.20 -21.19 1.94
CA ILE A 227 -16.53 -21.54 1.43
C ILE A 227 -17.12 -20.36 0.64
N PRO A 228 -16.84 -20.26 -0.67
CA PRO A 228 -17.53 -19.34 -1.56
C PRO A 228 -18.92 -19.86 -1.97
N SER A 229 -19.91 -18.99 -2.00
CA SER A 229 -21.13 -19.21 -2.79
C SER A 229 -20.78 -19.25 -4.29
N GLY A 230 -21.39 -20.17 -5.05
CA GLY A 230 -21.28 -20.26 -6.50
C GLY A 230 -22.57 -19.87 -7.23
N PRO A 231 -22.58 -19.90 -8.58
CA PRO A 231 -23.77 -19.65 -9.39
C PRO A 231 -24.86 -20.70 -9.16
N GLY A 232 -26.12 -20.30 -9.34
CA GLY A 232 -27.29 -21.14 -9.06
C GLY A 232 -27.36 -21.48 -7.57
N ASP A 233 -27.43 -22.77 -7.26
CA ASP A 233 -27.44 -23.31 -5.89
C ASP A 233 -26.13 -24.01 -5.53
N LEU A 234 -25.05 -23.70 -6.26
CA LEU A 234 -23.74 -24.29 -6.00
C LEU A 234 -23.06 -23.63 -4.80
N THR A 235 -22.39 -24.45 -4.00
CA THR A 235 -21.48 -24.00 -2.95
C THR A 235 -20.14 -24.68 -3.16
N TYR A 236 -19.09 -23.88 -3.20
CA TYR A 236 -17.73 -24.38 -3.27
C TYR A 236 -17.15 -24.45 -1.87
N TRP A 237 -16.29 -25.43 -1.61
CA TRP A 237 -15.64 -25.54 -0.31
C TRP A 237 -14.26 -26.17 -0.42
N PHE A 238 -13.40 -25.75 0.48
CA PHE A 238 -12.00 -26.15 0.58
C PHE A 238 -11.77 -26.52 2.04
N LEU A 239 -11.44 -27.78 2.32
CA LEU A 239 -10.93 -28.19 3.63
C LEU A 239 -9.42 -28.33 3.51
N VAL A 240 -8.69 -27.32 3.98
CA VAL A 240 -7.23 -27.31 3.94
C VAL A 240 -6.70 -27.75 5.30
N ARG A 241 -5.80 -28.74 5.32
CA ARG A 241 -5.12 -29.22 6.53
C ARG A 241 -3.62 -29.10 6.41
N ASN A 242 -2.97 -28.76 7.52
CA ASN A 242 -1.53 -28.93 7.69
C ASN A 242 -1.22 -30.42 7.88
N MET A 243 -0.27 -30.97 7.13
CA MET A 243 0.08 -32.40 7.21
C MET A 243 1.02 -32.75 8.37
N GLY A 244 1.29 -31.81 9.28
CA GLY A 244 2.17 -31.95 10.46
C GLY A 244 3.67 -31.81 10.14
N LYS A 245 4.07 -32.01 8.87
CA LYS A 245 5.42 -31.78 8.36
C LYS A 245 5.37 -31.38 6.89
N THR A 246 6.46 -30.81 6.38
CA THR A 246 6.64 -30.55 4.95
C THR A 246 7.19 -31.80 4.27
N TYR A 247 6.50 -32.27 3.23
CA TYR A 247 6.96 -33.33 2.33
C TYR A 247 7.66 -32.72 1.13
N TYR A 248 8.57 -33.47 0.51
CA TYR A 248 9.40 -32.98 -0.56
C TYR A 248 9.41 -33.93 -1.77
N GLY A 249 9.30 -33.36 -2.98
CA GLY A 249 9.48 -34.10 -4.24
C GLY A 249 8.64 -35.38 -4.33
N ALA A 250 9.31 -36.53 -4.45
CA ALA A 250 8.66 -37.83 -4.60
C ALA A 250 7.92 -38.30 -3.33
N ASP A 251 8.25 -37.76 -2.16
CA ASP A 251 7.62 -38.12 -0.88
C ASP A 251 6.26 -37.42 -0.68
N ILE A 252 5.89 -36.49 -1.57
CA ILE A 252 4.60 -35.79 -1.48
C ILE A 252 3.46 -36.81 -1.64
N PRO A 253 2.58 -36.95 -0.64
CA PRO A 253 1.56 -37.97 -0.65
C PRO A 253 0.51 -37.70 -1.73
N ARG A 254 -0.05 -38.78 -2.26
CA ARG A 254 -1.28 -38.79 -3.05
C ARG A 254 -2.35 -39.49 -2.26
N PHE A 255 -3.59 -39.04 -2.40
CA PHE A 255 -4.67 -39.54 -1.57
C PHE A 255 -5.72 -40.30 -2.37
N SER A 256 -6.18 -41.41 -1.81
CA SER A 256 -7.29 -42.20 -2.35
C SER A 256 -8.64 -41.59 -1.97
N LYS A 257 -9.72 -42.14 -2.52
CA LYS A 257 -11.08 -41.72 -2.17
C LYS A 257 -11.47 -42.16 -0.76
N GLU A 258 -10.99 -43.31 -0.31
CA GLU A 258 -11.19 -43.81 1.05
C GLU A 258 -10.50 -42.90 2.08
N GLU A 259 -9.29 -42.42 1.78
CA GLU A 259 -8.58 -41.46 2.64
C GLU A 259 -9.29 -40.09 2.69
N GLU A 260 -9.82 -39.62 1.55
CA GLU A 260 -10.65 -38.42 1.50
C GLU A 260 -11.89 -38.56 2.40
N GLU A 261 -12.62 -39.68 2.29
CA GLU A 261 -13.82 -39.93 3.11
C GLU A 261 -13.52 -40.06 4.59
N THR A 262 -12.39 -40.69 4.94
CA THR A 262 -11.94 -40.84 6.32
C THR A 262 -11.67 -39.47 6.93
N LEU A 263 -10.86 -38.66 6.27
CA LEU A 263 -10.58 -37.29 6.72
C LEU A 263 -11.87 -36.46 6.80
N ALA A 264 -12.75 -36.53 5.80
CA ALA A 264 -14.00 -35.77 5.84
C ALA A 264 -14.87 -36.13 7.05
N LYS A 265 -14.97 -37.42 7.41
CA LYS A 265 -15.73 -37.90 8.57
C LYS A 265 -15.19 -37.36 9.89
N GLU A 266 -13.87 -37.24 10.03
CA GLU A 266 -13.23 -36.62 11.22
C GLU A 266 -13.71 -35.18 11.45
N HIS A 267 -14.08 -34.49 10.36
CA HIS A 267 -14.46 -33.08 10.35
C HIS A 267 -15.98 -32.84 10.25
N PHE A 268 -16.82 -33.87 10.29
CA PHE A 268 -18.27 -33.74 10.05
C PHE A 268 -19.01 -32.81 11.03
N HIS A 269 -18.48 -32.67 12.24
CA HIS A 269 -19.07 -31.84 13.30
C HIS A 269 -18.53 -30.41 13.32
N ASP A 270 -17.58 -30.08 12.44
CA ASP A 270 -17.03 -28.73 12.35
C ASP A 270 -18.11 -27.74 11.92
N GLN A 271 -18.16 -26.61 12.62
CA GLN A 271 -19.09 -25.53 12.31
C GLN A 271 -18.53 -24.63 11.22
N ILE A 272 -19.30 -24.48 10.14
CA ILE A 272 -18.98 -23.57 9.03
C ILE A 272 -19.64 -22.22 9.26
N THR A 273 -20.91 -22.26 9.64
CA THR A 273 -21.68 -21.12 10.15
C THR A 273 -22.35 -21.56 11.46
N PRO A 274 -22.99 -20.66 12.23
CA PRO A 274 -23.67 -21.06 13.46
C PRO A 274 -24.76 -22.11 13.26
N THR A 275 -25.26 -22.26 12.03
CA THR A 275 -26.37 -23.15 11.67
C THR A 275 -25.99 -24.22 10.65
N LEU A 276 -24.74 -24.26 10.18
CA LEU A 276 -24.30 -25.17 9.13
C LEU A 276 -23.00 -25.88 9.52
N GLN A 277 -23.05 -27.21 9.51
CA GLN A 277 -21.88 -28.06 9.71
C GLN A 277 -21.28 -28.54 8.38
N PHE A 278 -19.99 -28.89 8.41
CA PHE A 278 -19.28 -29.41 7.23
C PHE A 278 -19.93 -30.68 6.67
N SER A 279 -20.53 -31.54 7.51
CA SER A 279 -21.21 -32.75 7.05
C SER A 279 -22.33 -32.48 6.05
N ALA A 280 -23.06 -31.35 6.15
CA ALA A 280 -24.10 -30.98 5.20
C ALA A 280 -23.53 -30.62 3.81
N LEU A 281 -22.39 -29.92 3.79
CA LEU A 281 -21.64 -29.65 2.56
C LEU A 281 -21.18 -30.98 1.93
N TYR A 282 -20.51 -31.83 2.71
CA TYR A 282 -19.90 -33.06 2.20
C TYR A 282 -20.95 -34.09 1.71
N LYS A 283 -22.10 -34.21 2.40
CA LYS A 283 -23.18 -35.11 1.98
C LYS A 283 -23.88 -34.64 0.69
N SER A 284 -23.92 -33.33 0.46
CA SER A 284 -24.54 -32.72 -0.73
C SER A 284 -23.56 -32.48 -1.88
N LYS A 285 -22.36 -33.07 -1.80
CA LYS A 285 -21.29 -32.90 -2.79
C LYS A 285 -21.68 -33.53 -4.12
N ILE A 286 -21.44 -32.81 -5.21
CA ILE A 286 -21.51 -33.34 -6.58
C ILE A 286 -20.15 -33.83 -7.07
N ALA A 287 -19.07 -33.22 -6.56
CA ALA A 287 -17.70 -33.57 -6.89
C ALA A 287 -16.78 -33.19 -5.74
N SER A 288 -15.74 -33.97 -5.54
CA SER A 288 -14.67 -33.67 -4.60
C SER A 288 -13.35 -34.29 -5.05
N VAL A 289 -12.23 -33.75 -4.59
CA VAL A 289 -10.91 -34.33 -4.79
C VAL A 289 -9.99 -33.96 -3.65
N TYR A 290 -9.25 -34.96 -3.15
CA TYR A 290 -8.25 -34.76 -2.12
C TYR A 290 -6.84 -34.77 -2.70
N THR A 291 -6.07 -33.70 -2.49
CA THR A 291 -4.75 -33.55 -3.09
C THR A 291 -3.79 -32.74 -2.22
N SER A 292 -2.51 -33.04 -2.33
CA SER A 292 -1.43 -32.25 -1.73
C SER A 292 -1.28 -30.91 -2.45
N LEU A 293 -0.86 -29.89 -1.71
CA LEU A 293 -0.71 -28.51 -2.19
C LEU A 293 0.78 -28.13 -2.20
N PRO A 294 1.54 -28.52 -3.25
CA PRO A 294 2.90 -28.04 -3.39
C PRO A 294 2.90 -26.57 -3.83
N GLU A 295 3.82 -25.82 -3.24
CA GLU A 295 3.95 -24.37 -3.45
C GLU A 295 5.34 -24.06 -3.99
N TYR A 296 5.43 -23.46 -5.18
CA TYR A 296 6.72 -23.29 -5.82
C TYR A 296 6.72 -22.21 -6.90
N VAL A 297 7.93 -21.74 -7.20
CA VAL A 297 8.26 -21.06 -8.45
C VAL A 297 9.58 -21.66 -8.92
N TYR A 298 9.57 -22.36 -10.05
CA TYR A 298 10.79 -22.94 -10.61
C TYR A 298 11.79 -21.84 -10.99
N LYS A 299 13.08 -22.11 -10.84
CA LYS A 299 14.21 -21.23 -11.19
C LYS A 299 14.44 -21.16 -12.70
N LYS A 300 14.00 -22.18 -13.46
CA LYS A 300 14.17 -22.27 -14.91
C LYS A 300 12.86 -22.56 -15.61
N TRP A 301 12.34 -21.58 -16.36
CA TRP A 301 11.03 -21.71 -17.02
C TRP A 301 11.13 -22.15 -18.48
N HIS A 302 12.28 -21.93 -19.11
CA HIS A 302 12.45 -22.09 -20.55
C HIS A 302 13.79 -22.70 -20.90
N PHE A 303 13.87 -23.36 -22.04
CA PHE A 303 15.11 -23.83 -22.65
C PHE A 303 14.95 -23.82 -24.16
N GLN A 304 15.93 -23.23 -24.88
CA GLN A 304 15.87 -23.04 -26.33
C GLN A 304 14.53 -22.45 -26.79
N ARG A 305 13.69 -23.19 -27.53
CA ARG A 305 12.41 -22.72 -28.08
C ARG A 305 11.18 -23.15 -27.27
N THR A 306 11.39 -23.71 -26.07
CA THR A 306 10.33 -24.19 -25.18
C THR A 306 10.29 -23.36 -23.90
N ILE A 307 9.10 -22.93 -23.50
CA ILE A 307 8.82 -22.28 -22.20
C ILE A 307 7.64 -22.97 -21.51
N THR A 308 7.63 -22.96 -20.18
CA THR A 308 6.50 -23.39 -19.36
C THR A 308 5.77 -22.17 -18.79
N ILE A 309 4.44 -22.26 -18.58
CA ILE A 309 3.63 -21.20 -17.97
C ILE A 309 2.55 -21.76 -17.01
N GLY A 310 2.05 -20.91 -16.12
CA GLY A 310 1.03 -21.29 -15.13
C GLY A 310 1.57 -22.31 -14.11
N ASP A 311 0.72 -23.25 -13.68
CA ASP A 311 1.09 -24.31 -12.74
C ASP A 311 2.31 -25.15 -13.19
N ALA A 312 2.67 -25.14 -14.48
CA ALA A 312 3.90 -25.78 -14.97
C ALA A 312 5.19 -25.09 -14.48
N SER A 313 5.11 -23.80 -14.12
CA SER A 313 6.24 -22.96 -13.69
C SER A 313 6.11 -22.45 -12.26
N HIS A 314 4.89 -22.12 -11.82
CA HIS A 314 4.62 -21.55 -10.51
C HIS A 314 3.27 -22.02 -9.97
N LYS A 315 3.22 -22.38 -8.69
CA LYS A 315 2.04 -22.90 -8.02
C LYS A 315 1.87 -22.24 -6.65
N PHE A 316 0.63 -21.87 -6.37
CA PHE A 316 0.22 -21.13 -5.19
C PHE A 316 -0.71 -21.99 -4.33
N GLU A 317 -0.74 -21.68 -3.05
CA GLU A 317 -1.83 -22.06 -2.17
C GLU A 317 -3.18 -21.50 -2.69
N PRO A 318 -4.22 -22.34 -2.96
CA PRO A 318 -5.51 -21.92 -3.52
C PRO A 318 -6.29 -20.89 -2.71
N LEU A 319 -6.07 -20.75 -1.41
CA LEU A 319 -6.86 -19.88 -0.53
C LEU A 319 -7.02 -18.42 -1.01
N THR A 320 -6.01 -17.88 -1.69
CA THR A 320 -6.04 -16.50 -2.23
C THR A 320 -6.58 -16.40 -3.66
N GLY A 321 -6.89 -17.53 -4.31
CA GLY A 321 -7.38 -17.59 -5.69
C GLY A 321 -6.34 -17.19 -6.77
N GLN A 322 -5.06 -17.06 -6.43
CA GLN A 322 -4.07 -16.45 -7.33
C GLN A 322 -3.62 -17.34 -8.51
N GLY A 323 -3.75 -18.66 -8.43
CA GLY A 323 -3.18 -19.60 -9.41
C GLY A 323 -3.56 -19.32 -10.87
N GLY A 324 -4.82 -19.54 -11.25
CA GLY A 324 -5.24 -19.34 -12.65
C GLY A 324 -5.18 -17.86 -13.09
N ASN A 325 -5.40 -16.91 -12.19
CA ASN A 325 -5.23 -15.48 -12.49
C ASN A 325 -3.77 -15.16 -12.90
N ASN A 326 -2.79 -15.70 -12.17
CA ASN A 326 -1.37 -15.54 -12.52
C ASN A 326 -0.93 -16.35 -13.73
N ALA A 327 -1.62 -17.45 -14.03
CA ALA A 327 -1.40 -18.18 -15.28
C ALA A 327 -1.80 -17.33 -16.50
N MET A 328 -2.93 -16.60 -16.43
CA MET A 328 -3.31 -15.61 -17.44
C MET A 328 -2.31 -14.46 -17.53
N GLU A 329 -1.81 -13.94 -16.40
CA GLU A 329 -0.78 -12.89 -16.41
C GLU A 329 0.54 -13.34 -17.05
N THR A 330 0.97 -14.59 -16.82
CA THR A 330 2.17 -15.12 -17.48
C THR A 330 1.94 -15.30 -18.99
N ALA A 331 0.74 -15.73 -19.42
CA ALA A 331 0.38 -15.77 -20.84
C ALA A 331 0.37 -14.38 -21.48
N ALA A 332 -0.14 -13.36 -20.78
CA ALA A 332 -0.13 -11.97 -21.25
C ALA A 332 1.29 -11.42 -21.37
N SER A 333 2.16 -11.68 -20.38
CA SER A 333 3.57 -11.31 -20.41
C SER A 333 4.29 -11.95 -21.60
N LEU A 334 4.07 -13.25 -21.87
CA LEU A 334 4.62 -13.94 -23.04
C LEU A 334 4.14 -13.32 -24.35
N THR A 335 2.85 -13.02 -24.45
CA THR A 335 2.27 -12.36 -25.64
C THR A 335 2.88 -10.99 -25.88
N ASN A 336 3.03 -10.16 -24.84
CA ASN A 336 3.63 -8.82 -24.95
C ASN A 336 5.05 -8.89 -25.49
N HIS A 337 5.90 -9.75 -24.92
CA HIS A 337 7.28 -9.91 -25.36
C HIS A 337 7.36 -10.47 -26.79
N LEU A 338 6.53 -11.46 -27.12
CA LEU A 338 6.49 -12.06 -28.46
C LEU A 338 6.05 -11.05 -29.52
N VAL A 339 4.95 -10.33 -29.30
CA VAL A 339 4.45 -9.32 -30.25
C VAL A 339 5.46 -8.18 -30.42
N ALA A 340 6.09 -7.73 -29.34
CA ALA A 340 7.12 -6.69 -29.41
C ALA A 340 8.34 -7.14 -30.23
N ALA A 341 8.74 -8.41 -30.13
CA ALA A 341 9.84 -8.98 -30.90
C ALA A 341 9.47 -9.17 -32.38
N LEU A 342 8.28 -9.73 -32.67
CA LEU A 342 7.81 -9.93 -34.05
C LEU A 342 7.64 -8.61 -34.81
N LYS A 343 7.15 -7.55 -34.15
CA LYS A 343 7.08 -6.20 -34.75
C LYS A 343 8.44 -5.63 -35.14
N LYS A 344 9.52 -6.04 -34.46
CA LYS A 344 10.89 -5.62 -34.77
C LYS A 344 11.56 -6.50 -35.82
N SER A 345 11.06 -7.71 -36.03
CA SER A 345 11.61 -8.65 -37.02
C SER A 345 11.22 -8.24 -38.43
N GLN A 346 12.22 -8.01 -39.29
CA GLN A 346 12.01 -7.71 -40.70
C GLN A 346 11.63 -8.96 -41.52
N SER A 347 11.99 -10.16 -41.03
CA SER A 347 11.79 -11.43 -41.71
C SER A 347 10.55 -12.20 -41.25
N GLY A 348 9.79 -11.68 -40.28
CA GLY A 348 8.67 -12.40 -39.65
C GLY A 348 9.08 -13.66 -38.87
N THR A 349 10.37 -13.94 -38.76
CA THR A 349 10.95 -15.09 -38.04
C THR A 349 11.82 -14.61 -36.89
N LEU A 350 12.02 -15.47 -35.88
CA LEU A 350 12.87 -15.18 -34.73
C LEU A 350 13.94 -16.27 -34.58
N SER A 351 15.17 -15.83 -34.36
CA SER A 351 16.30 -16.69 -34.00
C SER A 351 16.11 -17.30 -32.60
N SER A 352 16.88 -18.35 -32.29
CA SER A 352 16.85 -18.94 -30.95
C SER A 352 17.29 -17.96 -29.86
N ALA A 353 18.22 -17.06 -30.16
CA ALA A 353 18.67 -16.04 -29.23
C ALA A 353 17.56 -15.02 -28.92
N GLU A 354 16.80 -14.58 -29.92
CA GLU A 354 15.66 -13.68 -29.74
C GLU A 354 14.53 -14.35 -28.93
N ILE A 355 14.27 -15.64 -29.17
CA ILE A 355 13.31 -16.41 -28.39
C ILE A 355 13.76 -16.60 -26.94
N SER A 356 15.04 -16.91 -26.71
CA SER A 356 15.58 -16.96 -25.34
C SER A 356 15.40 -15.63 -24.62
N LYS A 357 15.67 -14.51 -25.31
CA LYS A 357 15.48 -13.17 -24.76
C LYS A 357 14.03 -12.84 -24.44
N ILE A 358 13.07 -13.30 -25.26
CA ILE A 358 11.63 -13.21 -24.95
C ILE A 358 11.35 -13.94 -23.64
N PHE A 359 11.80 -15.18 -23.52
CA PHE A 359 11.55 -16.01 -22.35
C PHE A 359 12.20 -15.48 -21.07
N GLU A 360 13.44 -14.98 -21.17
CA GLU A 360 14.14 -14.31 -20.08
C GLU A 360 13.37 -13.09 -19.60
N GLY A 361 12.83 -12.27 -20.52
CA GLY A 361 11.99 -11.12 -20.18
C GLY A 361 10.70 -11.53 -19.44
N VAL A 362 10.04 -12.61 -19.89
CA VAL A 362 8.86 -13.17 -19.22
C VAL A 362 9.20 -13.63 -17.80
N GLN A 363 10.28 -14.41 -17.63
CA GLN A 363 10.67 -14.90 -16.31
C GLN A 363 11.06 -13.74 -15.39
N GLN A 364 11.89 -12.78 -15.84
CA GLN A 364 12.29 -11.61 -15.05
C GLN A 364 11.10 -10.76 -14.61
N GLN A 365 10.09 -10.60 -15.46
CA GLN A 365 8.88 -9.84 -15.12
C GLN A 365 8.00 -10.58 -14.10
N ARG A 366 7.94 -11.92 -14.17
CA ARG A 366 6.93 -12.72 -13.47
C ARG A 366 7.44 -13.41 -12.20
N GLU A 367 8.71 -13.79 -12.14
CA GLU A 367 9.26 -14.65 -11.08
C GLU A 367 9.11 -14.02 -9.69
N ASN A 368 9.55 -12.77 -9.50
CA ASN A 368 9.45 -12.08 -8.21
C ASN A 368 7.99 -11.86 -7.79
N ARG A 369 7.11 -11.52 -8.75
CA ARG A 369 5.67 -11.38 -8.51
C ARG A 369 5.05 -12.71 -8.07
N ALA A 370 5.37 -13.81 -8.75
CA ALA A 370 4.92 -15.15 -8.38
C ALA A 370 5.39 -15.52 -6.96
N TRP A 371 6.67 -15.34 -6.64
CA TRP A 371 7.19 -15.63 -5.30
C TRP A 371 6.55 -14.79 -4.20
N THR A 372 6.31 -13.51 -4.47
CA THR A 372 5.63 -12.61 -3.52
C THR A 372 4.22 -13.12 -3.21
N LEU A 373 3.47 -13.53 -4.23
CA LEU A 373 2.12 -14.05 -4.07
C LEU A 373 2.08 -15.46 -3.47
N VAL A 374 3.04 -16.34 -3.77
CA VAL A 374 3.20 -17.64 -3.10
C VAL A 374 3.41 -17.42 -1.60
N LYS A 375 4.39 -16.59 -1.22
CA LYS A 375 4.68 -16.29 0.19
C LYS A 375 3.48 -15.66 0.91
N ALA A 376 2.76 -14.75 0.26
CA ALA A 376 1.58 -14.12 0.82
C ALA A 376 0.44 -15.14 1.04
N SER A 377 0.23 -16.03 0.08
CA SER A 377 -0.81 -17.08 0.15
C SER A 377 -0.49 -18.09 1.26
N HIS A 378 0.76 -18.55 1.32
CA HIS A 378 1.25 -19.40 2.41
C HIS A 378 1.07 -18.73 3.78
N ALA A 379 1.51 -17.47 3.93
CA ALA A 379 1.37 -16.74 5.20
C ALA A 379 -0.09 -16.57 5.63
N ARG A 380 -1.00 -16.38 4.68
CA ARG A 380 -2.45 -16.37 4.96
C ARG A 380 -2.92 -17.73 5.43
N GLN A 381 -2.57 -18.82 4.74
CA GLN A 381 -2.93 -20.18 5.14
C GLN A 381 -2.45 -20.52 6.56
N ARG A 382 -1.22 -20.13 6.90
CA ARG A 382 -0.67 -20.28 8.25
C ARG A 382 -1.49 -19.55 9.32
N LEU A 383 -1.98 -18.35 8.99
CA LEU A 383 -2.83 -17.56 9.88
C LEU A 383 -4.22 -18.20 10.04
N GLU A 384 -4.85 -18.65 8.95
CA GLU A 384 -6.17 -19.29 8.99
C GLU A 384 -6.14 -20.67 9.68
N CYS A 385 -5.01 -21.39 9.57
CA CYS A 385 -4.73 -22.63 10.33
C CYS A 385 -4.22 -22.39 11.77
N LEU A 386 -4.16 -21.15 12.24
CA LEU A 386 -3.74 -20.80 13.62
C LEU A 386 -2.44 -21.51 14.07
N GLU A 387 -1.47 -21.68 13.17
CA GLU A 387 -0.41 -22.70 13.35
C GLU A 387 0.50 -22.54 14.57
N THR A 388 0.59 -21.32 15.09
CA THR A 388 1.45 -21.02 16.24
C THR A 388 0.65 -20.26 17.29
N PRO A 389 1.05 -20.31 18.58
CA PRO A 389 0.40 -19.52 19.63
C PRO A 389 0.34 -18.02 19.29
N LEU A 390 1.38 -17.49 18.62
CA LEU A 390 1.40 -16.11 18.17
C LEU A 390 0.36 -15.86 17.07
N LEU A 391 0.27 -16.69 16.04
CA LEU A 391 -0.74 -16.53 14.98
C LEU A 391 -2.16 -16.68 15.52
N LYS A 392 -2.37 -17.60 16.47
CA LYS A 392 -3.62 -17.76 17.21
C LYS A 392 -3.99 -16.50 18.00
N PHE A 393 -3.02 -15.91 18.71
CA PHE A 393 -3.20 -14.62 19.39
C PHE A 393 -3.54 -13.49 18.41
N MET A 394 -2.81 -13.41 17.29
CA MET A 394 -3.03 -12.40 16.26
C MET A 394 -4.43 -12.51 15.65
N ALA A 395 -4.87 -13.71 15.28
CA ALA A 395 -6.20 -13.94 14.71
C ALA A 395 -7.33 -13.61 15.70
N ARG A 396 -7.21 -14.03 16.97
CA ARG A 396 -8.29 -13.85 17.97
C ARG A 396 -8.37 -12.45 18.55
N TYR A 397 -7.24 -11.77 18.74
CA TYR A 397 -7.21 -10.52 19.50
C TYR A 397 -6.80 -9.31 18.69
N VAL A 398 -5.90 -9.46 17.71
CA VAL A 398 -5.39 -8.32 16.93
C VAL A 398 -6.25 -8.07 15.70
N LEU A 399 -6.48 -9.10 14.88
CA LEU A 399 -7.20 -8.99 13.60
C LEU A 399 -8.59 -8.35 13.73
N PRO A 400 -9.45 -8.69 14.71
CA PRO A 400 -10.78 -8.07 14.85
C PRO A 400 -10.73 -6.56 15.17
N ARG A 401 -9.59 -6.07 15.67
CA ARG A 401 -9.40 -4.67 16.09
C ARG A 401 -8.67 -3.84 15.04
N LEU A 402 -8.11 -4.47 14.02
CA LEU A 402 -7.45 -3.76 12.93
C LEU A 402 -8.48 -2.99 12.10
N PRO A 403 -8.14 -1.77 11.62
CA PRO A 403 -8.98 -1.06 10.66
C PRO A 403 -9.23 -1.94 9.45
N LYS A 404 -10.49 -2.06 9.02
CA LYS A 404 -10.87 -2.84 7.83
C LYS A 404 -10.04 -2.42 6.61
N SER A 405 -9.85 -1.11 6.41
CA SER A 405 -9.04 -0.56 5.31
C SER A 405 -7.65 -1.18 5.22
N LEU A 406 -6.96 -1.41 6.34
CA LEU A 406 -5.62 -2.02 6.35
C LEU A 406 -5.61 -3.44 5.78
N ILE A 407 -6.66 -4.22 6.04
CA ILE A 407 -6.78 -5.60 5.54
C ILE A 407 -7.15 -5.59 4.06
N LEU A 408 -8.08 -4.70 3.68
CA LEU A 408 -8.46 -4.47 2.29
C LEU A 408 -7.26 -4.04 1.46
N ASP A 409 -6.44 -3.10 1.95
CA ASP A 409 -5.22 -2.62 1.29
C ASP A 409 -4.24 -3.76 1.03
N LYS A 410 -3.98 -4.62 2.03
CA LYS A 410 -3.11 -5.80 1.85
C LYS A 410 -3.62 -6.75 0.78
N TRP A 411 -4.93 -6.88 0.63
CA TRP A 411 -5.53 -7.71 -0.41
C TRP A 411 -5.40 -7.03 -1.79
N ILE A 412 -5.83 -5.77 -1.88
CA ILE A 412 -5.73 -4.90 -3.05
C ILE A 412 -4.29 -4.83 -3.59
N ASP A 413 -3.29 -4.71 -2.72
CA ASP A 413 -1.88 -4.63 -3.09
C ASP A 413 -1.40 -5.87 -3.88
N THR A 414 -2.09 -7.00 -3.81
CA THR A 414 -1.79 -8.19 -4.63
C THR A 414 -2.11 -8.01 -6.12
N TYR A 415 -2.95 -7.04 -6.47
CA TYR A 415 -3.40 -6.77 -7.84
C TYR A 415 -2.57 -5.70 -8.56
N GLY A 416 -1.93 -4.78 -7.83
CA GLY A 416 -1.30 -3.60 -8.43
C GLY A 416 -0.27 -3.89 -9.52
N SER A 417 0.52 -4.98 -9.38
CA SER A 417 1.51 -5.40 -10.39
C SER A 417 0.96 -6.34 -11.47
N ALA A 418 -0.36 -6.44 -11.62
CA ALA A 418 -0.98 -7.28 -12.65
C ALA A 418 -0.56 -6.83 -14.06
N VAL A 419 -0.23 -7.82 -14.90
CA VAL A 419 0.12 -7.60 -16.30
C VAL A 419 -1.16 -7.43 -17.13
N SER A 420 -1.13 -6.52 -18.10
CA SER A 420 -2.15 -6.38 -19.15
C SER A 420 -1.51 -6.53 -20.54
N LEU A 421 -2.32 -6.64 -21.58
CA LEU A 421 -1.87 -6.77 -22.97
C LEU A 421 -1.55 -5.39 -23.56
N ASP A 422 -0.33 -5.18 -24.05
CA ASP A 422 0.19 -3.88 -24.52
C ASP A 422 -0.37 -3.42 -25.85
N MET A 423 -0.85 -4.37 -26.64
CA MET A 423 -1.32 -4.16 -28.00
C MET A 423 -2.85 -4.15 -28.13
N LEU A 424 -3.57 -4.48 -27.07
CA LEU A 424 -5.04 -4.43 -27.04
C LEU A 424 -5.53 -3.25 -26.21
N PRO A 425 -6.64 -2.60 -26.60
CA PRO A 425 -7.23 -1.54 -25.80
C PRO A 425 -7.61 -2.09 -24.43
N LEU A 426 -7.38 -1.29 -23.39
CA LEU A 426 -7.82 -1.59 -22.04
C LEU A 426 -9.15 -0.85 -21.81
N PRO A 427 -10.28 -1.56 -21.63
CA PRO A 427 -11.55 -0.92 -21.33
C PRO A 427 -11.45 -0.04 -20.08
N TYR A 428 -12.04 1.16 -20.14
CA TYR A 428 -12.06 2.05 -18.99
C TYR A 428 -13.09 1.54 -17.96
N ARG A 429 -12.61 1.26 -16.75
CA ARG A 429 -13.43 0.94 -15.58
C ARG A 429 -13.11 1.95 -14.47
N PRO A 430 -14.09 2.71 -13.95
CA PRO A 430 -13.85 3.67 -12.87
C PRO A 430 -13.17 2.99 -11.67
N ARG A 431 -12.07 3.58 -11.18
CA ARG A 431 -11.31 3.03 -10.05
C ARG A 431 -10.34 4.05 -9.45
N GLU A 432 -9.94 3.80 -8.22
CA GLU A 432 -9.08 4.69 -7.42
C GLU A 432 -7.59 4.28 -7.45
N ALA A 433 -7.29 2.99 -7.55
CA ALA A 433 -5.92 2.49 -7.50
C ALA A 433 -5.40 2.19 -8.93
N PRO A 434 -4.30 2.83 -9.37
CA PRO A 434 -3.68 2.49 -10.63
C PRO A 434 -2.89 1.20 -10.53
N TYR A 435 -3.00 0.40 -11.59
CA TYR A 435 -2.05 -0.68 -11.85
C TYR A 435 -0.68 -0.10 -12.22
N PHE A 436 0.38 -0.88 -12.03
CA PHE A 436 1.75 -0.39 -12.13
C PHE A 436 2.12 0.07 -13.54
N ASP A 437 1.52 -0.54 -14.56
CA ASP A 437 1.67 -0.19 -15.97
C ASP A 437 0.88 1.07 -16.38
N GLU A 438 0.11 1.66 -15.47
CA GLU A 438 -0.67 2.90 -15.70
C GLU A 438 -0.03 4.12 -15.02
N ARG A 439 1.01 3.88 -14.21
CA ARG A 439 1.76 4.89 -13.47
C ARG A 439 2.83 5.53 -14.35
N PHE A 440 3.39 6.65 -13.91
CA PHE A 440 4.52 7.29 -14.61
C PHE A 440 5.75 6.36 -14.67
N ARG A 441 5.89 5.47 -13.69
CA ARG A 441 6.94 4.47 -13.57
C ARG A 441 6.50 3.32 -12.67
N THR A 442 7.15 2.18 -12.81
CA THR A 442 6.98 1.04 -11.91
C THR A 442 7.38 1.42 -10.49
N PRO A 443 6.51 1.18 -9.48
CA PRO A 443 6.84 1.45 -8.09
C PRO A 443 8.08 0.70 -7.61
N SER A 444 8.90 1.38 -6.81
CA SER A 444 10.06 0.78 -6.14
C SER A 444 9.96 0.91 -4.62
N SER A 445 10.56 -0.04 -3.91
CA SER A 445 10.75 0.06 -2.46
C SER A 445 11.84 1.09 -2.15
N ARG A 446 11.85 1.60 -0.91
CA ARG A 446 12.92 2.53 -0.49
C ARG A 446 14.28 1.85 -0.36
N GLY A 447 14.33 0.53 -0.18
CA GLY A 447 15.58 -0.25 -0.08
C GLY A 447 16.55 0.34 0.95
N VAL A 448 17.83 0.45 0.59
CA VAL A 448 18.88 0.99 1.47
C VAL A 448 18.64 2.47 1.82
N VAL A 449 17.94 3.22 0.97
CA VAL A 449 17.65 4.65 1.22
C VAL A 449 16.87 4.83 2.51
N SER A 450 15.98 3.90 2.90
CA SER A 450 15.27 4.03 4.19
C SER A 450 16.23 4.01 5.38
N ILE A 451 17.31 3.23 5.32
CA ILE A 451 18.31 3.17 6.40
C ILE A 451 19.03 4.51 6.50
N LEU A 452 19.41 5.10 5.35
CA LEU A 452 20.05 6.42 5.31
C LEU A 452 19.13 7.52 5.83
N LEU A 453 17.83 7.47 5.51
CA LEU A 453 16.84 8.41 6.03
C LEU A 453 16.69 8.29 7.55
N TYR A 454 16.57 7.07 8.09
CA TYR A 454 16.52 6.87 9.54
C TYR A 454 17.79 7.37 10.23
N ALA A 455 18.96 7.05 9.67
CA ALA A 455 20.24 7.54 10.18
C ALA A 455 20.30 9.07 10.20
N ALA A 456 19.82 9.74 9.14
CA ALA A 456 19.77 11.20 9.06
C ALA A 456 18.84 11.81 10.12
N TYR A 457 17.63 11.25 10.31
CA TYR A 457 16.72 11.73 11.36
C TYR A 457 17.25 11.46 12.77
N PHE A 458 17.87 10.32 13.03
CA PHE A 458 18.50 10.04 14.33
C PHE A 458 19.71 10.93 14.58
N LEU A 459 20.50 11.26 13.54
CA LEU A 459 21.58 12.25 13.65
C LEU A 459 21.03 13.63 13.99
N LEU A 460 19.96 14.09 13.34
CA LEU A 460 19.29 15.35 13.67
C LEU A 460 18.72 15.33 15.10
N THR A 461 18.15 14.21 15.53
CA THR A 461 17.70 14.02 16.92
C THR A 461 18.86 14.15 17.90
N TRP A 462 19.99 13.48 17.61
CA TRP A 462 21.19 13.55 18.45
C TRP A 462 21.77 14.96 18.51
N LEU A 463 21.82 15.67 17.38
CA LEU A 463 22.21 17.08 17.32
C LEU A 463 21.23 17.95 18.14
N GLY A 464 19.93 17.71 18.04
CA GLY A 464 18.92 18.39 18.86
C GLY A 464 19.09 18.13 20.34
N TYR A 465 19.40 16.90 20.75
CA TYR A 465 19.70 16.59 22.14
C TYR A 465 20.96 17.34 22.59
N ARG A 466 21.98 17.36 21.72
CA ARG A 466 23.23 18.05 21.98
C ARG A 466 23.02 19.55 22.19
N GLN A 467 22.32 20.22 21.27
CA GLN A 467 22.16 21.68 21.28
C GLN A 467 21.07 22.15 22.24
N LEU A 468 19.94 21.45 22.33
CA LEU A 468 18.79 21.91 23.11
C LEU A 468 18.79 21.40 24.55
N SER A 469 19.43 20.26 24.81
CA SER A 469 19.46 19.67 26.16
C SER A 469 20.81 19.77 26.85
N THR A 470 21.92 19.50 26.18
CA THR A 470 23.25 19.63 26.83
C THR A 470 23.81 21.05 26.78
N ALA A 471 23.72 21.76 25.66
CA ALA A 471 24.32 23.09 25.53
C ALA A 471 23.68 24.11 26.50
N ILE A 472 22.34 24.14 26.61
CA ILE A 472 21.61 25.01 27.56
C ILE A 472 21.99 24.78 29.05
N ARG A 473 22.49 23.58 29.38
CA ARG A 473 23.02 23.28 30.72
C ARG A 473 24.48 23.69 30.83
N ALA A 474 25.28 23.40 29.81
CA ALA A 474 26.72 23.68 29.78
C ALA A 474 27.01 25.19 29.77
N ASN A 475 26.23 25.98 29.03
CA ASN A 475 26.42 27.42 28.88
C ASN A 475 25.91 28.26 30.06
N GLY A 476 25.38 27.63 31.12
CA GLY A 476 24.89 28.31 32.32
C GLY A 476 23.44 28.81 32.25
N THR A 477 22.75 28.71 31.11
CA THR A 477 21.35 29.21 30.96
C THR A 477 20.41 28.56 31.96
N MET A 478 20.47 27.23 32.12
CA MET A 478 19.62 26.54 33.10
C MET A 478 19.91 26.93 34.55
N GLU A 479 21.13 27.37 34.85
CA GLU A 479 21.47 27.88 36.17
C GLU A 479 20.84 29.27 36.40
N LEU A 480 20.90 30.14 35.38
CA LEU A 480 20.20 31.44 35.40
C LEU A 480 18.68 31.27 35.55
N VAL A 481 18.07 30.26 34.89
CA VAL A 481 16.64 29.91 35.09
C VAL A 481 16.37 29.52 36.54
N ARG A 482 17.19 28.64 37.14
CA ARG A 482 17.02 28.23 38.54
C ARG A 482 17.17 29.40 39.51
N GLN A 483 18.16 30.27 39.27
CA GLN A 483 18.37 31.47 40.07
C GLN A 483 17.17 32.42 40.01
N THR A 484 16.64 32.66 38.80
CA THR A 484 15.44 33.50 38.57
C THR A 484 14.20 32.95 39.29
N ILE A 485 13.99 31.64 39.27
CA ILE A 485 12.88 31.00 39.99
C ILE A 485 13.08 31.13 41.51
N LYS A 486 14.32 30.91 41.99
CA LYS A 486 14.65 30.98 43.42
C LYS A 486 14.53 32.41 43.98
N SER A 487 14.97 33.42 43.22
CA SER A 487 14.84 34.83 43.61
C SER A 487 13.41 35.34 43.53
N LYS A 488 12.53 34.65 42.79
CA LYS A 488 11.15 35.06 42.51
C LYS A 488 11.09 36.40 41.75
N SER A 489 12.18 36.78 41.11
CA SER A 489 12.32 38.00 40.31
C SER A 489 13.10 37.69 39.04
N ILE A 490 12.75 38.35 37.94
CA ILE A 490 13.43 38.24 36.65
C ILE A 490 14.04 39.59 36.28
N LEU A 491 15.30 39.56 35.85
CA LEU A 491 15.96 40.72 35.26
C LEU A 491 15.55 40.81 33.79
N LEU A 492 14.76 41.82 33.46
CA LEU A 492 14.34 42.09 32.10
C LEU A 492 15.43 42.85 31.31
N PRO A 493 15.42 42.74 29.97
CA PRO A 493 16.24 43.58 29.11
C PRO A 493 16.07 45.07 29.44
N GLY A 494 17.19 45.79 29.57
CA GLY A 494 17.20 47.18 30.07
C GLY A 494 17.48 47.32 31.58
N GLY A 495 17.70 46.21 32.29
CA GLY A 495 18.14 46.23 33.69
C GLY A 495 17.02 46.38 34.72
N VAL A 496 15.76 46.25 34.29
CA VAL A 496 14.59 46.35 35.17
C VAL A 496 14.32 45.00 35.83
N GLU A 497 14.41 44.94 37.16
CA GLU A 497 14.03 43.76 37.92
C GLU A 497 12.52 43.75 38.15
N ALA A 498 11.87 42.61 37.92
CA ALA A 498 10.42 42.50 38.01
C ALA A 498 9.95 41.17 38.62
N PRO A 499 8.78 41.14 39.29
CA PRO A 499 8.34 39.95 40.02
C PRO A 499 7.94 38.80 39.08
N LEU A 500 8.44 37.60 39.40
CA LEU A 500 8.07 36.36 38.73
C LEU A 500 6.85 35.74 39.41
N ARG A 501 5.79 35.49 38.64
CA ARG A 501 4.56 34.85 39.10
C ARG A 501 4.85 33.41 39.54
N GLN A 502 4.39 33.08 40.75
CA GLN A 502 4.66 31.79 41.39
C GLN A 502 3.50 30.78 41.24
N VAL A 503 2.26 31.26 41.13
CA VAL A 503 1.06 30.41 41.10
C VAL A 503 0.29 30.66 39.82
N TYR A 504 0.05 29.60 39.04
CA TYR A 504 -0.69 29.67 37.78
C TYR A 504 -2.00 28.88 37.88
N THR A 505 -1.91 27.64 38.35
CA THR A 505 -3.01 26.67 38.44
C THR A 505 -3.36 26.30 39.88
N GLY A 506 -2.44 26.52 40.83
CA GLY A 506 -2.57 26.06 42.22
C GLY A 506 -2.10 24.62 42.43
N LEU A 507 -1.71 23.92 41.36
CA LEU A 507 -1.15 22.56 41.41
C LEU A 507 0.38 22.63 41.41
N GLY A 508 1.00 22.39 42.57
CA GLY A 508 2.44 22.59 42.78
C GLY A 508 3.36 22.03 41.67
N PRO A 509 3.22 20.76 41.24
CA PRO A 509 4.04 20.20 40.16
C PRO A 509 3.82 20.88 38.80
N VAL A 510 2.59 21.29 38.47
CA VAL A 510 2.26 21.97 37.21
C VAL A 510 2.80 23.39 37.24
N ASP A 511 2.64 24.08 38.36
CA ASP A 511 3.14 25.45 38.55
C ASP A 511 4.67 25.49 38.48
N LEU A 512 5.38 24.48 38.98
CA LEU A 512 6.83 24.37 38.81
C LEU A 512 7.25 24.27 37.33
N ILE A 513 6.55 23.47 36.54
CA ILE A 513 6.80 23.36 35.10
C ILE A 513 6.52 24.69 34.40
N LEU A 514 5.38 25.34 34.72
CA LEU A 514 5.01 26.62 34.15
C LEU A 514 5.99 27.73 34.53
N GLN A 515 6.49 27.77 35.77
CA GLN A 515 7.53 28.72 36.18
C GLN A 515 8.79 28.58 35.32
N VAL A 516 9.27 27.35 35.07
CA VAL A 516 10.43 27.10 34.22
C VAL A 516 10.18 27.61 32.80
N ILE A 517 9.06 27.22 32.18
CA ILE A 517 8.84 27.55 30.77
C ILE A 517 8.49 29.04 30.60
N VAL A 518 7.73 29.64 31.53
CA VAL A 518 7.48 31.09 31.50
C VAL A 518 8.79 31.87 31.65
N THR A 519 9.70 31.45 32.53
CA THR A 519 11.01 32.08 32.69
C THR A 519 11.82 32.03 31.40
N ILE A 520 11.77 30.92 30.66
CA ILE A 520 12.45 30.78 29.36
C ILE A 520 11.82 31.68 28.30
N PHE A 521 10.49 31.71 28.17
CA PHE A 521 9.82 32.44 27.09
C PHE A 521 9.70 33.94 27.35
N LEU A 522 9.69 34.38 28.61
CA LEU A 522 9.42 35.77 28.97
C LEU A 522 10.42 36.75 28.34
N PRO A 523 11.76 36.58 28.43
CA PRO A 523 12.71 37.46 27.74
C PRO A 523 12.48 37.51 26.23
N ALA A 524 12.16 36.37 25.62
CA ALA A 524 11.92 36.22 24.19
C ALA A 524 10.70 37.02 23.68
N VAL A 525 9.72 37.31 24.54
CA VAL A 525 8.50 38.06 24.16
C VAL A 525 8.43 39.46 24.76
N THR A 526 9.41 39.88 25.58
CA THR A 526 9.48 41.24 26.17
C THR A 526 10.64 42.08 25.68
N ASN A 527 11.67 41.50 25.06
CA ASN A 527 12.90 42.19 24.69
C ASN A 527 12.78 43.06 23.43
N PHE A 528 11.90 44.06 23.45
CA PHE A 528 11.74 44.96 22.30
C PHE A 528 12.90 45.97 22.15
N SER A 529 13.78 46.08 23.15
CA SER A 529 15.02 46.88 23.07
C SER A 529 16.08 46.29 22.14
N THR A 530 16.10 44.97 21.95
CA THR A 530 16.92 44.28 20.94
C THR A 530 15.99 43.46 20.04
N PRO A 531 15.51 44.05 18.93
CA PRO A 531 14.39 43.49 18.15
C PRO A 531 14.70 42.11 17.54
N GLU A 532 15.96 41.69 17.45
CA GLU A 532 16.38 40.40 16.90
C GLU A 532 15.71 39.21 17.60
N GLN A 533 15.59 39.24 18.93
CA GLN A 533 15.04 38.13 19.71
C GLN A 533 13.53 37.94 19.51
N PRO A 534 12.67 38.95 19.76
CA PRO A 534 11.23 38.80 19.55
C PRO A 534 10.87 38.55 18.08
N LEU A 535 11.59 39.16 17.12
CA LEU A 535 11.36 38.89 15.69
C LEU A 535 11.72 37.45 15.31
N GLN A 536 12.81 36.90 15.85
CA GLN A 536 13.18 35.50 15.64
C GLN A 536 12.11 34.56 16.16
N VAL A 537 11.58 34.80 17.37
CA VAL A 537 10.57 33.94 17.98
C VAL A 537 9.24 34.06 17.24
N MET A 538 8.81 35.27 16.85
CA MET A 538 7.63 35.46 15.99
C MET A 538 7.76 34.69 14.67
N TYR A 539 8.92 34.80 14.02
CA TYR A 539 9.19 34.07 12.78
C TYR A 539 9.23 32.55 12.99
N PHE A 540 9.85 32.06 14.07
CA PHE A 540 9.87 30.66 14.45
C PHE A 540 8.45 30.10 14.68
N LEU A 541 7.64 30.77 15.51
CA LEU A 541 6.28 30.33 15.83
C LEU A 541 5.36 30.35 14.61
N SER A 542 5.51 31.33 13.72
CA SER A 542 4.80 31.35 12.43
C SER A 542 5.29 30.26 11.46
N SER A 543 6.54 29.82 11.55
CA SER A 543 7.11 28.76 10.71
C SER A 543 6.67 27.36 11.13
N ILE A 544 6.39 27.13 12.42
CA ILE A 544 5.89 25.84 12.91
C ILE A 544 4.37 25.66 12.75
N LEU A 545 3.62 26.74 12.50
CA LEU A 545 2.17 26.70 12.31
C LEU A 545 1.73 25.67 11.23
N PRO A 546 2.32 25.67 10.01
CA PRO A 546 2.07 24.62 9.02
C PRO A 546 2.38 23.21 9.52
N ILE A 547 3.44 23.03 10.30
CA ILE A 547 3.83 21.72 10.85
C ILE A 547 2.75 21.21 11.81
N ILE A 548 2.22 22.07 12.70
CA ILE A 548 1.13 21.72 13.61
C ILE A 548 -0.13 21.34 12.82
N ALA A 549 -0.46 22.09 11.77
CA ALA A 549 -1.59 21.77 10.89
C ALA A 549 -1.42 20.37 10.27
N ILE A 550 -0.23 20.07 9.72
CA ILE A 550 0.08 18.78 9.09
C ILE A 550 0.02 17.63 10.12
N LEU A 551 0.64 17.78 11.28
CA LEU A 551 0.62 16.77 12.35
C LEU A 551 -0.81 16.50 12.81
N THR A 552 -1.65 17.53 12.89
CA THR A 552 -3.07 17.39 13.23
C THR A 552 -3.80 16.61 12.13
N VAL A 553 -3.64 16.99 10.86
CA VAL A 553 -4.26 16.28 9.73
C VAL A 553 -3.86 14.80 9.73
N GLU A 554 -2.57 14.47 9.76
CA GLU A 554 -2.10 13.08 9.76
C GLU A 554 -2.55 12.33 11.02
N GLY A 555 -2.66 13.00 12.16
CA GLY A 555 -3.13 12.38 13.40
C GLY A 555 -4.61 11.99 13.42
N PHE A 556 -5.45 12.68 12.64
CA PHE A 556 -6.87 12.34 12.51
C PHE A 556 -7.19 11.43 11.32
N ARG A 557 -6.19 11.07 10.48
CA ARG A 557 -6.44 10.16 9.35
C ARG A 557 -6.77 8.75 9.82
N PRO A 558 -7.86 8.13 9.31
CA PRO A 558 -8.21 6.76 9.65
C PRO A 558 -7.09 5.75 9.41
N ARG A 559 -6.29 5.91 8.34
CA ARG A 559 -5.14 5.05 8.02
C ARG A 559 -4.05 5.02 9.10
N ASN A 560 -3.94 6.09 9.89
CA ASN A 560 -2.91 6.22 10.93
C ASN A 560 -3.39 5.73 12.29
N LYS A 561 -4.65 5.29 12.41
CA LYS A 561 -5.20 4.74 13.66
C LYS A 561 -4.32 3.58 14.16
N TRP A 562 -4.02 3.58 15.46
CA TRP A 562 -3.09 2.62 16.12
C TRP A 562 -1.61 2.79 15.78
N THR A 563 -1.23 3.88 15.12
CA THR A 563 0.18 4.22 14.90
C THR A 563 0.60 5.41 15.77
N LEU A 564 1.91 5.66 15.85
CA LEU A 564 2.44 6.87 16.51
C LEU A 564 2.00 8.17 15.84
N LEU A 565 1.53 8.16 14.58
CA LEU A 565 1.04 9.38 13.94
C LEU A 565 -0.33 9.81 14.51
N ALA A 566 -1.16 8.85 14.97
CA ALA A 566 -2.48 9.13 15.53
C ALA A 566 -2.47 9.76 16.93
N THR A 567 -1.30 10.13 17.46
CA THR A 567 -1.14 10.72 18.79
C THR A 567 -0.52 12.13 18.73
N PRO A 568 -1.09 13.09 17.98
CA PRO A 568 -0.53 14.44 17.84
C PRO A 568 -0.36 15.16 19.18
N SER A 569 -1.23 14.90 20.18
CA SER A 569 -1.10 15.45 21.53
C SER A 569 0.13 14.96 22.28
N ILE A 570 0.57 13.71 22.07
CA ILE A 570 1.79 13.17 22.71
C ILE A 570 3.00 13.90 22.13
N TRP A 571 3.07 14.04 20.81
CA TRP A 571 4.13 14.79 20.14
C TRP A 571 4.16 16.26 20.57
N ALA A 572 2.98 16.89 20.69
CA ALA A 572 2.82 18.24 21.23
C ALA A 572 3.43 18.43 22.61
N VAL A 573 3.08 17.56 23.56
CA VAL A 573 3.65 17.61 24.92
C VAL A 573 5.17 17.45 24.87
N LEU A 574 5.68 16.50 24.08
CA LEU A 574 7.11 16.23 24.00
C LEU A 574 7.90 17.43 23.46
N TYR A 575 7.46 18.04 22.35
CA TYR A 575 8.19 19.19 21.80
C TYR A 575 8.05 20.44 22.65
N GLN A 576 6.93 20.61 23.36
CA GLN A 576 6.77 21.74 24.29
C GLN A 576 7.78 21.67 25.45
N LEU A 577 8.08 20.45 25.92
CA LEU A 577 8.97 20.23 27.06
C LEU A 577 10.47 20.17 26.68
N ARG A 578 10.79 19.95 25.41
CA ARG A 578 12.16 19.63 24.97
C ARG A 578 12.67 20.40 23.75
N GLY A 579 11.81 21.18 23.09
CA GLY A 579 12.09 21.81 21.80
C GLY A 579 11.66 20.92 20.63
N ILE A 580 11.14 21.55 19.58
CA ILE A 580 10.61 20.85 18.40
C ILE A 580 11.71 20.35 17.46
N GLY A 581 12.86 21.00 17.44
CA GLY A 581 14.07 20.57 16.73
C GLY A 581 14.62 19.23 17.21
N LEU A 582 14.40 18.87 18.49
CA LEU A 582 14.71 17.52 19.00
C LEU A 582 13.62 16.50 18.63
N ILE A 583 12.35 16.88 18.73
CA ILE A 583 11.23 15.93 18.69
C ILE A 583 10.70 15.69 17.27
N ALA A 584 10.69 16.69 16.39
CA ALA A 584 10.19 16.55 15.02
C ALA A 584 10.93 15.47 14.21
N PRO A 585 12.28 15.33 14.26
CA PRO A 585 12.95 14.24 13.57
C PRO A 585 12.46 12.84 13.99
N LEU A 586 12.11 12.64 15.27
CA LEU A 586 11.55 11.37 15.76
C LEU A 586 10.13 11.10 15.23
N TYR A 587 9.32 12.14 15.11
CA TYR A 587 8.03 12.07 14.40
C TYR A 587 8.26 11.70 12.93
N PHE A 588 9.25 12.29 12.26
CA PHE A 588 9.57 12.00 10.86
C PHE A 588 10.12 10.59 10.62
N VAL A 589 10.85 10.01 11.58
CA VAL A 589 11.18 8.56 11.58
C VAL A 589 9.90 7.73 11.54
N SER A 590 8.98 8.03 12.46
CA SER A 590 7.69 7.32 12.57
C SER A 590 6.87 7.47 11.28
N SER A 591 6.76 8.71 10.78
CA SER A 591 6.06 9.04 9.54
C SER A 591 6.64 8.33 8.34
N THR A 592 7.96 8.33 8.20
CA THR A 592 8.66 7.62 7.13
C THR A 592 8.38 6.13 7.25
N PHE A 593 8.55 5.50 8.42
CA PHE A 593 8.28 4.07 8.59
C PHE A 593 6.86 3.68 8.17
N ILE A 594 5.85 4.41 8.66
CA ILE A 594 4.42 4.12 8.43
C ILE A 594 4.02 4.36 6.97
N SER A 595 4.58 5.37 6.31
CA SER A 595 4.29 5.71 4.91
C SER A 595 5.06 4.87 3.88
N SER A 596 5.70 3.78 4.28
CA SER A 596 6.53 2.97 3.38
C SER A 596 5.72 2.24 2.29
N GLY A 597 4.49 1.83 2.60
CA GLY A 597 3.57 1.13 1.69
C GLY A 597 3.00 2.03 0.59
N MET A 598 2.68 1.44 -0.57
CA MET A 598 2.10 2.18 -1.70
C MET A 598 0.66 2.60 -1.44
N SER A 599 -0.12 1.71 -0.83
CA SER A 599 -1.50 1.96 -0.40
C SER A 599 -1.61 3.16 0.53
N TYR A 600 -0.54 3.56 1.23
CA TYR A 600 -0.52 4.80 2.03
C TYR A 600 -0.83 6.05 1.19
N PHE A 601 -0.56 6.04 -0.11
CA PHE A 601 -0.72 7.20 -1.00
C PHE A 601 -1.94 7.06 -1.94
N SER A 602 -2.86 6.14 -1.68
CA SER A 602 -4.10 6.01 -2.46
C SER A 602 -5.17 7.03 -2.04
N PRO A 603 -6.10 7.41 -2.94
CA PRO A 603 -7.24 8.25 -2.60
C PRO A 603 -8.06 7.71 -1.40
N SER A 604 -8.39 6.42 -1.41
CA SER A 604 -9.15 5.74 -0.35
C SER A 604 -8.56 5.88 1.04
N THR A 605 -7.23 5.72 1.19
CA THR A 605 -6.57 5.74 2.50
C THR A 605 -6.18 7.16 2.92
N ARG A 606 -6.01 8.06 1.96
CA ARG A 606 -5.76 9.49 2.18
C ARG A 606 -6.93 10.14 2.90
N THR A 607 -8.16 9.90 2.44
CA THR A 607 -9.34 10.67 2.82
C THR A 607 -9.49 10.86 4.34
N LEU A 608 -9.71 12.12 4.74
CA LEU A 608 -10.08 12.53 6.10
C LEU A 608 -11.61 12.74 6.17
N PRO A 609 -12.30 12.40 7.28
CA PRO A 609 -13.72 12.73 7.41
C PRO A 609 -13.97 14.23 7.22
N GLU A 610 -14.92 14.61 6.37
CA GLU A 610 -15.20 16.01 5.99
C GLU A 610 -15.41 16.91 7.22
N SER A 611 -16.19 16.46 8.21
CA SER A 611 -16.43 17.21 9.45
C SER A 611 -15.14 17.53 10.20
N THR A 612 -14.16 16.63 10.15
CA THR A 612 -12.85 16.81 10.76
C THR A 612 -11.99 17.73 9.92
N ALA A 613 -11.98 17.59 8.58
CA ALA A 613 -11.25 18.50 7.70
C ALA A 613 -11.69 19.96 7.90
N ARG A 614 -13.00 20.19 8.01
CA ARG A 614 -13.60 21.51 8.30
C ARG A 614 -13.26 22.05 9.69
N ALA A 615 -13.08 21.17 10.67
CA ALA A 615 -12.83 21.54 12.05
C ALA A 615 -11.40 22.02 12.32
N ILE A 616 -10.41 21.56 11.54
CA ILE A 616 -8.99 21.80 11.84
C ILE A 616 -8.63 23.28 11.74
N LEU A 617 -9.06 24.01 10.71
CA LEU A 617 -8.72 25.42 10.55
C LEU A 617 -9.24 26.31 11.70
N PRO A 618 -10.53 26.28 12.09
CA PRO A 618 -11.00 27.06 13.25
C PRO A 618 -10.36 26.59 14.57
N ALA A 619 -10.07 25.28 14.71
CA ALA A 619 -9.34 24.77 15.87
C ALA A 619 -7.90 25.28 15.94
N LEU A 620 -7.22 25.39 14.80
CA LEU A 620 -5.87 25.94 14.68
C LEU A 620 -5.87 27.46 14.98
N ALA A 621 -6.88 28.18 14.47
CA ALA A 621 -7.04 29.60 14.72
C ALA A 621 -7.22 29.90 16.22
N LEU A 622 -8.16 29.22 16.88
CA LEU A 622 -8.45 29.44 18.31
C LEU A 622 -7.43 28.78 19.25
N GLY A 623 -6.94 27.61 18.88
CA GLY A 623 -6.04 26.81 19.72
C GLY A 623 -4.58 27.24 19.66
N PHE A 624 -4.13 27.85 18.56
CA PHE A 624 -2.72 28.22 18.38
C PHE A 624 -2.51 29.66 17.90
N ILE A 625 -3.19 30.11 16.84
CA ILE A 625 -2.93 31.44 16.25
C ILE A 625 -3.28 32.56 17.25
N VAL A 626 -4.50 32.55 17.79
CA VAL A 626 -4.96 33.57 18.76
C VAL A 626 -4.07 33.59 20.02
N PRO A 627 -3.81 32.45 20.70
CA PRO A 627 -2.87 32.41 21.81
C PRO A 627 -1.48 32.96 21.46
N THR A 628 -0.97 32.67 20.26
CA THR A 628 0.36 33.15 19.81
C THR A 628 0.35 34.67 19.63
N ILE A 629 -0.71 35.26 19.06
CA ILE A 629 -0.86 36.72 18.96
C ILE A 629 -0.86 37.37 20.35
N MET A 630 -1.54 36.75 21.33
CA MET A 630 -1.60 37.27 22.71
C MET A 630 -0.25 37.34 23.41
N LEU A 631 0.76 36.55 22.99
CA LEU A 631 2.12 36.65 23.53
C LEU A 631 2.79 38.00 23.23
N PHE A 632 2.44 38.61 22.09
CA PHE A 632 3.06 39.84 21.57
C PHE A 632 2.12 41.04 21.62
N PHE A 633 0.86 40.86 22.02
CA PHE A 633 -0.16 41.91 21.93
C PHE A 633 0.06 43.04 22.96
N PRO A 634 -0.11 44.32 22.58
CA PRO A 634 0.12 45.47 23.48
C PRO A 634 -0.76 45.51 24.74
N LEU A 635 -1.96 44.89 24.75
CA LEU A 635 -2.78 44.81 25.97
C LEU A 635 -2.11 44.02 27.13
N ALA A 636 -0.98 43.34 26.86
CA ALA A 636 -0.15 42.66 27.84
C ALA A 636 0.96 43.57 28.44
N ASP A 637 0.74 44.89 28.49
CA ASP A 637 1.72 45.85 29.03
C ASP A 637 1.97 45.70 30.54
N SER A 638 1.11 44.99 31.28
CA SER A 638 1.47 44.50 32.62
C SER A 638 2.25 43.18 32.51
N LEU A 639 3.45 43.15 33.09
CA LEU A 639 4.32 41.97 33.08
C LEU A 639 3.63 40.72 33.63
N ASN A 640 2.75 40.88 34.62
CA ASN A 640 1.97 39.78 35.17
C ASN A 640 1.00 39.18 34.14
N MET A 641 0.33 40.01 33.32
CA MET A 641 -0.55 39.53 32.26
C MET A 641 0.24 38.76 31.19
N ARG A 642 1.43 39.23 30.85
CA ARG A 642 2.30 38.55 29.87
C ARG A 642 2.72 37.16 30.36
N GLN A 643 3.07 37.01 31.63
CA GLN A 643 3.35 35.71 32.25
C GLN A 643 2.15 34.76 32.18
N ILE A 644 0.93 35.27 32.41
CA ILE A 644 -0.31 34.48 32.28
C ILE A 644 -0.51 34.02 30.83
N PHE A 645 -0.34 34.89 29.84
CA PHE A 645 -0.50 34.52 28.43
C PHE A 645 0.54 33.49 27.98
N ILE A 646 1.80 33.61 28.42
CA ILE A 646 2.82 32.58 28.15
C ILE A 646 2.41 31.23 28.74
N ALA A 647 1.92 31.21 29.98
CA ALA A 647 1.46 29.99 30.63
C ALA A 647 0.24 29.37 29.91
N LEU A 648 -0.73 30.20 29.53
CA LEU A 648 -1.93 29.79 28.79
C LEU A 648 -1.60 29.26 27.39
N TRP A 649 -0.54 29.78 26.75
CA TRP A 649 -0.06 29.35 25.45
C TRP A 649 0.67 28.00 25.49
N GLN A 650 1.24 27.57 26.63
CA GLN A 650 2.04 26.34 26.68
C GLN A 650 1.32 25.09 26.14
N PRO A 651 0.05 24.81 26.44
CA PRO A 651 -0.66 23.68 25.88
C PRO A 651 -1.44 24.03 24.60
N ALA A 652 -1.13 25.15 23.93
CA ALA A 652 -1.78 25.60 22.69
C ALA A 652 -1.92 24.48 21.63
N PRO A 653 -0.88 23.68 21.34
CA PRO A 653 -1.03 22.62 20.36
C PRO A 653 -1.96 21.48 20.80
N ILE A 654 -2.12 21.26 22.10
CA ILE A 654 -3.10 20.30 22.64
C ILE A 654 -4.52 20.84 22.46
N TYR A 655 -4.71 22.16 22.65
CA TYR A 655 -6.00 22.81 22.37
C TYR A 655 -6.44 22.58 20.94
N VAL A 656 -5.54 22.66 19.95
CA VAL A 656 -5.87 22.38 18.54
C VAL A 656 -6.48 20.99 18.38
N VAL A 657 -5.90 19.95 19.01
CA VAL A 657 -6.42 18.58 18.92
C VAL A 657 -7.79 18.45 19.59
N ILE A 658 -7.95 19.01 20.80
CA ILE A 658 -9.21 18.96 21.56
C ILE A 658 -10.31 19.72 20.81
N LEU A 659 -10.03 20.93 20.36
CA LEU A 659 -10.96 21.77 19.60
C LEU A 659 -11.33 21.13 18.27
N THR A 660 -10.38 20.46 17.58
CA THR A 660 -10.69 19.72 16.36
C THR A 660 -11.73 18.63 16.61
N GLN A 661 -11.61 17.88 17.73
CA GLN A 661 -12.61 16.87 18.09
C GLN A 661 -13.96 17.48 18.44
N ILE A 662 -13.98 18.57 19.22
CA ILE A 662 -15.20 19.27 19.62
C ILE A 662 -15.91 19.82 18.37
N PHE A 663 -15.22 20.60 17.55
CA PHE A 663 -15.79 21.19 16.34
C PHE A 663 -16.22 20.13 15.33
N SER A 664 -15.46 19.05 15.15
CA SER A 664 -15.87 17.95 14.26
C SER A 664 -17.17 17.30 14.72
N ARG A 665 -17.35 17.09 16.04
CA ARG A 665 -18.62 16.58 16.60
C ARG A 665 -19.78 17.55 16.41
N VAL A 666 -19.55 18.85 16.64
CA VAL A 666 -20.58 19.89 16.44
C VAL A 666 -21.01 19.97 14.98
N ILE A 667 -20.06 20.03 14.04
CA ILE A 667 -20.32 20.05 12.59
C ILE A 667 -21.11 18.80 12.17
N LYS A 668 -20.72 17.62 12.66
CA LYS A 668 -21.42 16.36 12.37
C LYS A 668 -22.86 16.37 12.91
N SER A 669 -23.08 16.91 14.10
CA SER A 669 -24.42 17.02 14.70
C SER A 669 -25.34 17.91 13.87
N ILE A 670 -24.83 19.05 13.38
CA ILE A 670 -25.61 20.00 12.57
C ILE A 670 -25.94 19.40 11.20
N GLY A 671 -24.99 18.73 10.55
CA GLY A 671 -25.15 18.16 9.20
C GLY A 671 -26.04 16.92 9.10
N SER A 672 -26.26 16.19 10.20
CA SER A 672 -27.07 14.96 10.22
C SER A 672 -28.59 15.16 9.99
N SER A 673 -29.04 16.40 9.78
CA SER A 673 -30.45 16.78 9.61
C SER A 673 -30.96 16.69 8.16
N THR A 674 -30.14 16.31 7.18
CA THR A 674 -30.54 16.22 5.76
C THR A 674 -30.23 14.84 5.16
N PRO A 675 -31.21 14.06 4.68
CA PRO A 675 -30.94 12.76 4.06
C PRO A 675 -30.40 12.95 2.64
N VAL A 676 -29.17 12.48 2.39
CA VAL A 676 -28.55 12.49 1.05
C VAL A 676 -29.03 11.27 0.27
N LYS A 677 -29.65 11.48 -0.89
CA LYS A 677 -29.91 10.44 -1.90
C LYS A 677 -28.58 9.99 -2.49
N THR A 678 -28.28 8.69 -2.41
CA THR A 678 -27.10 8.09 -3.03
C THR A 678 -27.38 7.76 -4.50
N ASP A 679 -26.98 8.64 -5.41
CA ASP A 679 -26.83 8.30 -6.83
C ASP A 679 -25.48 7.61 -7.06
N SER A 680 -25.48 6.53 -7.83
CA SER A 680 -24.35 5.65 -8.11
C SER A 680 -23.28 6.24 -9.05
N SER A 681 -23.49 7.47 -9.56
CA SER A 681 -22.48 8.24 -10.32
C SER A 681 -21.48 8.99 -9.42
N ALA A 682 -21.64 8.95 -8.09
CA ALA A 682 -20.90 9.76 -7.13
C ALA A 682 -19.52 9.21 -6.69
N ALA A 683 -18.96 8.21 -7.38
CA ALA A 683 -17.66 7.63 -6.98
C ALA A 683 -16.50 8.63 -7.05
N GLU A 684 -16.52 9.56 -8.02
CA GLU A 684 -15.51 10.63 -8.14
C GLU A 684 -15.66 11.72 -7.05
N GLY A 685 -16.87 11.95 -6.51
CA GLY A 685 -17.12 13.00 -5.53
C GLY A 685 -16.91 12.60 -4.06
N LYS A 686 -16.81 11.30 -3.75
CA LYS A 686 -16.84 10.80 -2.35
C LYS A 686 -15.50 10.88 -1.62
N PHE A 687 -14.37 10.89 -2.35
CA PHE A 687 -13.01 10.88 -1.77
C PHE A 687 -12.34 12.26 -1.74
N ASP A 688 -12.92 13.25 -2.42
CA ASP A 688 -12.36 14.60 -2.53
C ASP A 688 -13.14 15.63 -1.72
N SER A 689 -14.16 15.21 -0.96
CA SER A 689 -14.91 16.12 -0.07
C SER A 689 -14.02 16.82 0.96
N ASP A 690 -12.89 16.22 1.34
CA ASP A 690 -11.92 16.81 2.27
C ASP A 690 -10.91 17.77 1.60
N ILE A 691 -10.65 17.60 0.31
CA ILE A 691 -9.60 18.32 -0.43
C ILE A 691 -9.76 19.84 -0.35
N PRO A 692 -10.94 20.45 -0.66
CA PRO A 692 -11.09 21.90 -0.60
C PRO A 692 -10.78 22.48 0.79
N HIS A 693 -11.15 21.75 1.85
CA HIS A 693 -10.92 22.16 3.23
C HIS A 693 -9.44 22.03 3.63
N LEU A 694 -8.77 20.95 3.22
CA LEU A 694 -7.33 20.77 3.44
C LEU A 694 -6.51 21.79 2.65
N GLN A 695 -6.87 22.06 1.40
CA GLN A 695 -6.25 23.10 0.57
C GLN A 695 -6.39 24.48 1.21
N THR A 696 -7.59 24.83 1.67
CA THR A 696 -7.83 26.08 2.41
C THR A 696 -6.97 26.15 3.68
N LEU A 697 -6.92 25.05 4.45
CA LEU A 697 -6.09 24.96 5.65
C LEU A 697 -4.61 25.25 5.34
N TYR A 698 -4.02 24.58 4.36
CA TYR A 698 -2.61 24.77 4.01
C TYR A 698 -2.35 26.13 3.37
N ALA A 699 -3.27 26.67 2.56
CA ALA A 699 -3.16 28.01 2.01
C ALA A 699 -3.16 29.08 3.11
N VAL A 700 -4.04 28.96 4.11
CA VAL A 700 -4.10 29.91 5.23
C VAL A 700 -2.87 29.77 6.14
N ALA A 701 -2.52 28.55 6.58
CA ALA A 701 -1.35 28.35 7.45
C ALA A 701 -0.04 28.75 6.74
N GLY A 702 0.10 28.40 5.46
CA GLY A 702 1.23 28.79 4.63
C GLY A 702 1.28 30.28 4.37
N GLY A 703 0.13 30.92 4.08
CA GLY A 703 0.02 32.36 3.86
C GLY A 703 0.42 33.17 5.10
N VAL A 704 -0.03 32.76 6.29
CA VAL A 704 0.41 33.37 7.56
C VAL A 704 1.94 33.24 7.70
N SER A 705 2.49 32.04 7.52
CA SER A 705 3.94 31.81 7.59
C SER A 705 4.73 32.67 6.59
N ALA A 706 4.24 32.78 5.35
CA ALA A 706 4.85 33.59 4.30
C ALA A 706 4.80 35.10 4.61
N CYS A 707 3.70 35.60 5.19
CA CYS A 707 3.60 37.01 5.61
C CYS A 707 4.68 37.36 6.65
N PHE A 708 4.90 36.49 7.63
CA PHE A 708 5.96 36.67 8.62
C PHE A 708 7.36 36.55 8.00
N HIS A 709 7.54 35.70 6.99
CA HIS A 709 8.79 35.64 6.23
C HIS A 709 9.07 36.92 5.47
N VAL A 710 8.09 37.48 4.76
CA VAL A 710 8.24 38.76 4.07
C VAL A 710 8.50 39.89 5.06
N ALA A 711 7.77 39.94 6.18
CA ALA A 711 8.01 40.92 7.23
C ALA A 711 9.44 40.81 7.81
N PHE A 712 9.96 39.60 7.95
CA PHE A 712 11.34 39.34 8.36
C PHE A 712 12.34 39.86 7.33
N LEU A 713 12.14 39.59 6.04
CA LEU A 713 13.00 40.10 4.96
C LEU A 713 12.99 41.63 4.87
N LEU A 714 11.84 42.27 5.09
CA LEU A 714 11.74 43.73 5.17
C LEU A 714 12.48 44.28 6.39
N SER A 715 12.39 43.59 7.53
CA SER A 715 13.14 43.93 8.74
C SER A 715 14.64 43.81 8.52
N TRP A 716 15.09 42.79 7.79
CA TRP A 716 16.48 42.64 7.37
C TRP A 716 16.96 43.80 6.49
N ALA A 717 16.16 44.19 5.49
CA ALA A 717 16.46 45.33 4.63
C ALA A 717 16.59 46.64 5.43
N ALA A 718 15.78 46.81 6.49
CA ALA A 718 15.80 47.99 7.34
C ALA A 718 16.95 47.99 8.38
N LEU A 719 17.33 46.83 8.93
CA LEU A 719 18.26 46.70 10.06
C LEU A 719 19.70 46.32 9.66
N GLY A 720 19.94 46.00 8.39
CA GLY A 720 21.28 45.80 7.82
C GLY A 720 21.76 44.34 7.77
N THR A 721 22.92 44.12 7.14
CA THR A 721 23.41 42.79 6.70
C THR A 721 23.72 41.81 7.83
N ASN A 722 24.15 42.29 9.01
CA ASN A 722 24.45 41.43 10.17
C ASN A 722 23.19 40.93 10.90
N PHE A 723 21.99 41.37 10.53
CA PHE A 723 20.75 41.00 11.19
C PHE A 723 20.42 39.50 11.00
N ILE A 724 20.54 38.96 9.77
CA ILE A 724 20.25 37.53 9.51
C ILE A 724 21.18 36.61 10.30
N THR A 725 22.47 36.91 10.31
CA THR A 725 23.46 36.08 11.02
C THR A 725 23.19 36.12 12.51
N LYS A 726 22.90 37.29 13.10
CA LYS A 726 22.50 37.41 14.50
C LYS A 726 21.18 36.73 14.84
N VAL A 727 20.21 36.71 13.94
CA VAL A 727 18.89 36.12 14.19
C VAL A 727 18.94 34.60 14.09
N PHE A 728 19.63 34.01 13.13
CA PHE A 728 19.55 32.56 12.89
C PHE A 728 20.81 31.77 13.18
N ILE A 729 21.99 32.38 13.12
CA ILE A 729 23.25 31.66 13.34
C ILE A 729 23.58 31.79 14.82
N PRO A 730 23.47 30.71 15.62
CA PRO A 730 23.82 30.79 17.02
C PRO A 730 25.32 31.07 17.15
N SER A 731 25.68 31.88 18.16
CA SER A 731 27.04 31.87 18.71
C SER A 731 27.39 30.45 19.21
N ASP A 732 28.64 30.23 19.63
CA ASP A 732 29.00 28.93 20.23
C ASP A 732 28.00 28.54 21.33
N ALA A 733 27.20 27.50 21.08
CA ALA A 733 26.10 27.11 21.94
C ALA A 733 26.57 26.65 23.33
N PHE A 734 27.85 26.27 23.44
CA PHE A 734 28.48 25.83 24.68
C PHE A 734 29.23 26.95 25.41
N ALA A 735 29.39 28.13 24.80
CA ALA A 735 30.03 29.27 25.45
C ALA A 735 29.15 29.81 26.58
N GLN A 736 29.76 30.19 27.71
CA GLN A 736 29.04 30.75 28.86
C GLN A 736 28.25 31.99 28.47
N VAL A 737 26.97 32.05 28.85
CA VAL A 737 26.13 33.23 28.67
C VAL A 737 26.07 34.05 29.95
N THR A 738 26.05 35.37 29.81
CA THR A 738 25.97 36.30 30.93
C THR A 738 24.54 36.65 31.31
N THR A 739 23.60 36.58 30.34
CA THR A 739 22.20 36.88 30.57
C THR A 739 21.29 35.71 30.19
N LEU A 740 20.14 35.62 30.87
CA LEU A 740 19.12 34.63 30.57
C LEU A 740 18.59 34.80 29.13
N ALA A 741 18.42 36.05 28.69
CA ALA A 741 17.94 36.38 27.35
C ALA A 741 18.86 35.83 26.25
N ASP A 742 20.19 35.96 26.40
CA ASP A 742 21.15 35.44 25.42
C ASP A 742 21.13 33.91 25.35
N GLY A 743 21.09 33.25 26.51
CA GLY A 743 21.00 31.80 26.60
C GLY A 743 19.75 31.22 25.94
N VAL A 744 18.60 31.84 26.21
CA VAL A 744 17.31 31.50 25.59
C VAL A 744 17.32 31.75 24.08
N PHE A 745 17.94 32.84 23.63
CA PHE A 745 18.03 33.16 22.21
C PHE A 745 18.82 32.10 21.44
N VAL A 746 19.98 31.70 21.96
CA VAL A 746 20.79 30.60 21.39
C VAL A 746 19.98 29.29 21.34
N PHE A 747 19.15 29.01 22.34
CA PHE A 747 18.25 27.85 22.31
C PHE A 747 17.27 27.92 21.14
N PHE A 748 16.53 29.02 20.98
CA PHE A 748 15.54 29.16 19.90
C PHE A 748 16.16 29.17 18.50
N GLN A 749 17.37 29.69 18.34
CA GLN A 749 18.11 29.63 17.08
C GLN A 749 18.40 28.19 16.66
N ASN A 750 18.97 27.40 17.57
CA ASN A 750 19.24 25.99 17.34
C ASN A 750 17.93 25.21 17.10
N ASP A 751 16.88 25.49 17.88
CA ASP A 751 15.59 24.80 17.76
C ASP A 751 14.97 25.02 16.37
N PHE A 752 14.99 26.27 15.90
CA PHE A 752 14.52 26.65 14.57
C PHE A 752 15.33 25.98 13.45
N LEU A 753 16.67 26.05 13.48
CA LEU A 753 17.52 25.48 12.42
C LEU A 753 17.32 23.96 12.31
N LEU A 754 17.24 23.26 13.43
CA LEU A 754 17.06 21.82 13.48
C LEU A 754 15.68 21.40 12.95
N VAL A 755 14.60 22.07 13.37
CA VAL A 755 13.26 21.75 12.86
C VAL A 755 13.11 22.10 11.39
N ALA A 756 13.70 23.21 10.93
CA ALA A 756 13.70 23.58 9.52
C ALA A 756 14.41 22.51 8.67
N ALA A 757 15.63 22.12 9.05
CA ALA A 757 16.38 21.08 8.35
C ALA A 757 15.64 19.73 8.32
N ALA A 758 15.09 19.30 9.46
CA ALA A 758 14.32 18.06 9.57
C ALA A 758 13.05 18.10 8.70
N THR A 759 12.34 19.23 8.70
CA THR A 759 11.10 19.41 7.93
C THR A 759 11.37 19.43 6.43
N LEU A 760 12.44 20.10 5.98
CA LEU A 760 12.82 20.10 4.56
C LEU A 760 13.24 18.71 4.08
N LEU A 761 13.97 17.94 4.90
CA LEU A 761 14.26 16.54 4.60
C LEU A 761 12.97 15.73 4.50
N TRP A 762 12.02 15.92 5.41
CA TRP A 762 10.72 15.24 5.37
C TRP A 762 9.86 15.62 4.16
N CYS A 763 9.87 16.88 3.76
CA CYS A 763 9.24 17.34 2.52
C CYS A 763 9.86 16.65 1.30
N LEU A 764 11.20 16.60 1.23
CA LEU A 764 11.93 15.95 0.14
C LEU A 764 11.58 14.46 0.05
N VAL A 765 11.55 13.76 1.18
CA VAL A 765 11.14 12.36 1.27
C VAL A 765 9.70 12.18 0.78
N SER A 766 8.78 13.07 1.19
CA SER A 766 7.38 12.99 0.80
C SER A 766 7.17 13.17 -0.71
N VAL A 767 7.89 14.10 -1.34
CA VAL A 767 7.85 14.29 -2.80
C VAL A 767 8.51 13.11 -3.52
N TRP A 768 9.66 12.65 -3.01
CA TRP A 768 10.35 11.48 -3.55
C TRP A 768 9.53 10.20 -3.44
N ASP A 769 8.75 10.03 -2.38
CA ASP A 769 7.84 8.89 -2.22
C ASP A 769 6.81 8.84 -3.35
N LEU A 770 6.16 9.98 -3.66
CA LEU A 770 5.23 10.08 -4.77
C LEU A 770 5.90 9.86 -6.14
N HIS A 771 7.17 10.27 -6.26
CA HIS A 771 7.98 9.97 -7.44
C HIS A 771 8.26 8.47 -7.56
N ARG A 772 8.86 7.83 -6.56
CA ARG A 772 9.29 6.42 -6.65
C ARG A 772 8.11 5.47 -6.89
N ILE A 773 6.91 5.79 -6.43
CA ILE A 773 5.70 4.99 -6.66
C ILE A 773 4.96 5.37 -7.95
N GLY A 774 5.50 6.30 -8.75
CA GLY A 774 4.97 6.68 -10.05
C GLY A 774 3.65 7.43 -10.04
N VAL A 775 3.29 8.07 -8.92
CA VAL A 775 2.11 8.95 -8.81
C VAL A 775 2.44 10.38 -9.29
N SER A 776 3.68 10.83 -9.10
CA SER A 776 4.18 12.13 -9.56
C SER A 776 5.39 11.99 -10.48
N ASN A 777 5.56 12.90 -11.44
CA ASN A 777 6.78 12.99 -12.25
C ASN A 777 7.85 13.93 -11.67
N VAL A 778 7.57 14.64 -10.58
CA VAL A 778 8.52 15.56 -9.92
C VAL A 778 9.67 14.75 -9.33
N SER A 779 10.88 14.92 -9.84
CA SER A 779 12.06 14.20 -9.34
C SER A 779 12.55 14.75 -8.01
N TRP A 780 13.38 14.00 -7.28
CA TRP A 780 13.97 14.48 -6.03
C TRP A 780 14.87 15.72 -6.24
N GLN A 781 15.50 15.87 -7.41
CA GLN A 781 16.31 17.04 -7.74
C GLN A 781 15.44 18.28 -7.91
N MET A 782 14.32 18.15 -8.63
CA MET A 782 13.34 19.24 -8.79
C MET A 782 12.73 19.62 -7.44
N ALA A 783 12.40 18.60 -6.63
CA ALA A 783 11.92 18.81 -5.27
C ALA A 783 12.94 19.57 -4.43
N LEU A 784 14.21 19.14 -4.42
CA LEU A 784 15.28 19.81 -3.68
C LEU A 784 15.46 21.26 -4.11
N ALA A 785 15.52 21.53 -5.43
CA ALA A 785 15.62 22.90 -5.94
C ALA A 785 14.40 23.75 -5.54
N GLY A 786 13.19 23.19 -5.66
CA GLY A 786 11.95 23.87 -5.25
C GLY A 786 11.89 24.15 -3.75
N LEU A 787 12.38 23.23 -2.92
CA LEU A 787 12.45 23.40 -1.47
C LEU A 787 13.44 24.50 -1.07
N ILE A 788 14.59 24.58 -1.74
CA ILE A 788 15.60 25.63 -1.51
C ILE A 788 15.03 26.99 -1.92
N LEU A 789 14.55 27.11 -3.16
CA LEU A 789 14.00 28.36 -3.69
C LEU A 789 12.77 28.82 -2.91
N GLY A 790 11.86 27.90 -2.57
CA GLY A 790 10.70 28.17 -1.74
C GLY A 790 11.09 28.66 -0.34
N SER A 791 12.05 27.99 0.31
CA SER A 791 12.47 28.38 1.67
C SER A 791 13.10 29.77 1.70
N MET A 792 13.77 30.17 0.60
CA MET A 792 14.34 31.51 0.44
C MET A 792 13.28 32.58 0.10
N ALA A 793 12.24 32.21 -0.64
CA ALA A 793 11.25 33.16 -1.15
C ALA A 793 10.09 33.40 -0.17
N ILE A 794 9.58 32.33 0.45
CA ILE A 794 8.37 32.35 1.31
C ILE A 794 8.61 31.75 2.69
N GLY A 795 9.82 31.29 2.98
CA GLY A 795 10.18 30.67 4.25
C GLY A 795 9.92 29.15 4.31
N PRO A 796 10.59 28.44 5.23
CA PRO A 796 10.51 26.98 5.31
C PRO A 796 9.15 26.46 5.76
N GLY A 797 8.44 27.19 6.63
CA GLY A 797 7.08 26.85 7.07
C GLY A 797 6.07 26.90 5.93
N ALA A 798 6.02 28.01 5.19
CA ALA A 798 5.15 28.16 4.02
C ALA A 798 5.51 27.16 2.91
N THR A 799 6.79 26.88 2.72
CA THR A 799 7.25 25.85 1.78
C THR A 799 6.73 24.45 2.15
N ALA A 800 6.77 24.09 3.43
CA ALA A 800 6.17 22.83 3.90
C ALA A 800 4.66 22.79 3.65
N ALA A 801 3.93 23.89 3.91
CA ALA A 801 2.51 23.99 3.59
C ALA A 801 2.23 23.78 2.10
N ALA A 802 3.03 24.40 1.22
CA ALA A 802 2.91 24.26 -0.23
C ALA A 802 3.15 22.82 -0.70
N VAL A 803 4.13 22.12 -0.12
CA VAL A 803 4.36 20.70 -0.39
C VAL A 803 3.15 19.85 -0.01
N TRP A 804 2.55 20.08 1.17
CA TRP A 804 1.36 19.33 1.58
C TRP A 804 0.12 19.66 0.75
N TYR A 805 -0.08 20.93 0.40
CA TYR A 805 -1.12 21.36 -0.54
C TYR A 805 -1.03 20.57 -1.85
N TRP A 806 0.15 20.58 -2.48
CA TRP A 806 0.41 19.86 -3.73
C TRP A 806 0.26 18.35 -3.55
N ARG A 807 0.74 17.81 -2.43
CA ARG A 807 0.70 16.39 -2.12
C ARG A 807 -0.74 15.87 -2.02
N GLU A 808 -1.65 16.60 -1.37
CA GLU A 808 -3.07 16.20 -1.30
C GLU A 808 -3.71 16.13 -2.69
N GLU A 809 -3.46 17.14 -3.53
CA GLU A 809 -3.98 17.18 -4.89
C GLU A 809 -3.45 16.00 -5.71
N VAL A 810 -2.14 15.74 -5.67
CA VAL A 810 -1.53 14.64 -6.43
C VAL A 810 -2.06 13.28 -5.98
N MET A 811 -2.26 13.07 -4.67
CA MET A 811 -2.80 11.82 -4.14
C MET A 811 -4.32 11.66 -4.35
N SER A 812 -5.05 12.73 -4.73
CA SER A 812 -6.49 12.65 -5.05
C SER A 812 -6.78 12.13 -6.46
N ARG A 813 -5.83 12.26 -7.39
CA ARG A 813 -6.04 11.95 -8.81
C ARG A 813 -6.31 10.47 -9.05
N THR A 814 -7.38 10.18 -9.81
CA THR A 814 -7.79 8.84 -10.27
C THR A 814 -7.58 8.63 -11.78
N SER A 815 -7.07 9.63 -12.50
CA SER A 815 -6.73 9.54 -13.92
C SER A 815 -5.33 8.96 -14.13
N PHE A 816 -5.18 7.95 -14.99
CA PHE A 816 -3.91 7.24 -15.20
C PHE A 816 -3.44 7.27 -16.65
N ARG A 817 -2.11 7.14 -16.87
CA ARG A 817 -1.44 7.40 -18.16
C ARG A 817 -1.93 6.55 -19.33
N ARG A 818 -2.38 5.32 -19.06
CA ARG A 818 -2.74 4.33 -20.09
C ARG A 818 -4.14 4.53 -20.67
N HIS A 819 -4.88 5.53 -20.21
CA HIS A 819 -6.17 5.87 -20.80
C HIS A 819 -5.86 6.72 -22.03
N GLY A 820 -6.24 6.23 -23.22
CA GLY A 820 -6.29 7.06 -24.41
C GLY A 820 -7.09 8.34 -24.13
N PRO A 821 -7.02 9.37 -24.98
CA PRO A 821 -7.69 10.63 -24.73
C PRO A 821 -9.14 10.36 -24.31
N VAL A 822 -9.46 10.74 -23.08
CA VAL A 822 -10.84 10.79 -22.59
C VAL A 822 -11.58 11.59 -23.65
N SER A 823 -12.60 11.01 -24.27
CA SER A 823 -13.48 11.79 -25.15
C SER A 823 -14.09 12.89 -24.31
N SER A 824 -13.49 14.08 -24.40
CA SER A 824 -13.95 15.32 -23.79
C SER A 824 -15.36 15.58 -24.31
N SER A 825 -16.36 15.16 -23.55
CA SER A 825 -17.77 15.44 -23.82
C SER A 825 -18.56 15.79 -22.55
N VAL A 826 -17.89 16.01 -21.41
CA VAL A 826 -18.54 16.48 -20.18
C VAL A 826 -17.68 17.55 -19.49
N GLU A 827 -17.28 18.56 -20.24
CA GLU A 827 -17.00 19.89 -19.69
C GLU A 827 -17.65 20.91 -20.63
N SER A 828 -18.95 21.12 -20.44
CA SER A 828 -19.67 22.29 -20.95
C SER A 828 -20.89 22.56 -20.06
N THR A 829 -20.70 23.40 -19.04
CA THR A 829 -21.47 24.61 -18.68
C THR A 829 -21.03 25.12 -17.32
#